data_AF-A0A412UI70-F1
#
_entry.id   AF-A0A412UI70-F1
#
_cell.length_a   1.000
_cell.length_b   1.000
_cell.length_c   1.000
_cell.angle_alpha   90.00
_cell.angle_beta   90.00
_cell.angle_gamma   90.00
#
_symmetry.space_group_name_H-M   'P 1'
#
loop_
_entity.id
_entity.type
_entity.pdbx_description
1 polymer ?
#
loop_
_entity_poly.entity_id
_entity_poly.type
_entity_poly.pdbx_seq_one_letter_code
_entity_poly.pdbx_strand_id
1 'polypeptide(L)'
;MRKTRPVNALKKLGIGLAFGAATIMSMPTSALACTQVYMGKNLTADGNTYYGRSEDYGPRYLKHFGIEPSHGPGHTYSSDESSFMYTSTKTTYRYTYVRDHPSQWDNRWDAYSEAGINEKGVSCSATLSTSMNADAETADPLTKTGIGEYNYASVILGESATAREGVELLGSLIDEQGVCSNDQIIIADNNETWLFAALSGHQWIGMKLADDVASINPNIGNLNYDVDLNDPENCLHSEGIESMPKEKGFAEYTDGKFDVAATYGETIQNSGMHQWTRYVQGRNYFGNELQEGTDYEIVKDEREEARATTGALVHEMQPLFFQPGKKDWTTFEMIRSLGNRGENTPGLNANTDGAYAIGTERNTEIHVFQVRNGLDPQVATIQWEMLSRAAYSVAIPFYSALITEVSPYFSDQTVSFDHCKETDIVNNEEPENSINYVLMDISSLCFENPDTLGISVRSYLDALQNELIEQNKEVDAAMLAETTTEGRTALANKAGKAATENTYVKCKALLQEMRAYQKAGNFDEPFTPSDLNTETNGLKVSITYAKDALATDPVTPDQPGTPEQPGTPEQPAKPEQPTTKPEKPGKSDTTTTVTTNKTNTKGGLPTTGDRFDGRMVAAFAIAGVAVISAGGYFLYRRNKE
;
A
#
# COMPACT_ATOMS: atom_id res chain seq x y z
N MET A 1 -0.75 84.13 -7.13
CA MET A 1 -0.86 82.76 -6.55
C MET A 1 -1.41 81.81 -7.63
N ARG A 2 -1.12 80.50 -7.52
CA ARG A 2 -1.70 79.35 -8.27
C ARG A 2 -2.06 79.54 -9.78
N LYS A 3 -1.36 78.80 -10.66
CA LYS A 3 -1.76 78.47 -12.04
C LYS A 3 -1.32 77.01 -12.34
N THR A 4 -2.23 76.05 -12.49
CA THR A 4 -2.94 75.52 -13.70
C THR A 4 -2.27 74.27 -14.32
N ARG A 5 -3.11 73.28 -14.68
CA ARG A 5 -2.86 72.11 -15.59
C ARG A 5 -2.59 72.62 -17.05
N PRO A 6 -2.24 71.81 -18.11
CA PRO A 6 -2.59 70.38 -18.30
C PRO A 6 -1.70 69.42 -19.21
N VAL A 7 -1.92 68.10 -19.03
CA VAL A 7 -2.20 67.02 -20.03
C VAL A 7 -1.24 66.67 -21.22
N ASN A 8 -0.91 65.37 -21.31
CA ASN A 8 -0.52 64.48 -22.44
C ASN A 8 0.74 64.69 -23.33
N ALA A 9 1.56 63.62 -23.39
CA ALA A 9 2.18 63.05 -24.60
C ALA A 9 2.55 61.55 -24.36
N LEU A 10 2.84 60.76 -25.41
CA LEU A 10 2.97 59.28 -25.36
C LEU A 10 4.31 58.76 -25.95
N LYS A 11 4.63 57.47 -25.65
CA LYS A 11 5.62 56.54 -26.27
C LYS A 11 7.12 56.60 -25.86
N LYS A 12 7.54 55.58 -25.07
CA LYS A 12 8.63 54.58 -25.30
C LYS A 12 8.95 53.94 -23.92
N LEU A 13 8.53 52.73 -23.56
CA LEU A 13 8.77 51.38 -24.12
C LEU A 13 10.17 50.81 -23.77
N GLY A 14 10.20 49.79 -22.90
CA GLY A 14 11.39 48.97 -22.64
C GLY A 14 11.35 48.17 -21.32
N ILE A 15 11.03 46.86 -21.42
CA ILE A 15 11.40 45.75 -20.49
C ILE A 15 10.85 45.83 -19.04
N GLY A 16 10.25 44.77 -18.46
CA GLY A 16 9.95 43.42 -18.95
C GLY A 16 8.96 42.68 -18.03
N LEU A 17 8.48 41.50 -18.44
CA LEU A 17 7.55 40.66 -17.66
C LEU A 17 8.31 39.69 -16.76
N ALA A 18 7.84 39.48 -15.51
CA ALA A 18 8.09 38.26 -14.71
C ALA A 18 7.24 38.20 -13.41
N PHE A 19 5.92 38.42 -13.48
CA PHE A 19 5.01 38.11 -12.36
C PHE A 19 3.70 37.55 -12.92
N GLY A 20 3.52 36.23 -12.82
CA GLY A 20 2.39 35.50 -13.39
C GLY A 20 2.10 34.22 -12.61
N ALA A 21 1.23 34.34 -11.60
CA ALA A 21 0.46 33.30 -10.94
C ALA A 21 1.08 31.88 -10.90
N ALA A 22 2.03 31.66 -9.99
CA ALA A 22 2.17 30.35 -9.33
C ALA A 22 1.09 30.23 -8.25
N THR A 23 -0.18 30.19 -8.65
CA THR A 23 -1.28 29.85 -7.73
C THR A 23 -1.20 28.35 -7.50
N ILE A 24 -0.44 27.95 -6.47
CA ILE A 24 -0.52 26.59 -5.94
C ILE A 24 -1.98 26.43 -5.51
N MET A 25 -2.71 25.56 -6.22
CA MET A 25 -3.94 25.02 -5.67
C MET A 25 -3.49 24.10 -4.55
N SER A 26 -3.56 24.61 -3.31
CA SER A 26 -3.52 23.77 -2.13
C SER A 26 -4.69 22.80 -2.24
N MET A 27 -4.43 21.60 -2.77
CA MET A 27 -5.37 20.50 -2.64
C MET A 27 -5.67 20.36 -1.14
N PRO A 28 -6.93 20.10 -0.74
CA PRO A 28 -7.23 19.92 0.67
C PRO A 28 -6.36 18.78 1.18
N THR A 29 -5.51 19.05 2.15
CA THR A 29 -4.67 18.03 2.79
C THR A 29 -5.58 17.13 3.61
N SER A 30 -6.12 16.11 2.94
CA SER A 30 -6.74 14.95 3.57
C SER A 30 -5.75 14.44 4.61
N ALA A 31 -6.05 14.66 5.88
CA ALA A 31 -5.12 14.34 6.96
C ALA A 31 -4.94 12.81 7.02
N LEU A 32 -3.87 12.33 6.39
CA LEU A 32 -3.44 10.93 6.39
C LEU A 32 -3.32 10.47 7.85
N ALA A 33 -3.87 9.29 8.12
CA ALA A 33 -3.96 8.75 9.48
C ALA A 33 -3.57 7.27 9.53
N CYS A 34 -2.64 6.87 8.65
CA CYS A 34 -2.19 5.49 8.52
C CYS A 34 -1.54 5.02 9.85
N THR A 35 -1.60 3.73 10.17
CA THR A 35 -0.99 3.19 11.41
C THR A 35 -0.12 2.00 11.10
N GLN A 36 1.19 2.10 11.37
CA GLN A 36 2.16 1.03 11.15
C GLN A 36 2.37 0.23 12.44
N VAL A 37 2.51 -1.09 12.33
CA VAL A 37 2.76 -2.02 13.45
C VAL A 37 3.96 -2.92 13.12
N TYR A 38 4.76 -3.23 14.14
CA TYR A 38 5.80 -4.26 14.11
C TYR A 38 5.76 -5.11 15.38
N MET A 39 6.06 -6.40 15.26
CA MET A 39 6.23 -7.36 16.35
C MET A 39 7.34 -8.35 16.00
N GLY A 40 8.45 -8.31 16.74
CA GLY A 40 9.59 -9.21 16.55
C GLY A 40 9.28 -10.67 16.93
N LYS A 41 9.96 -11.61 16.25
CA LYS A 41 9.71 -13.06 16.37
C LYS A 41 9.89 -13.70 17.76
N ASN A 42 10.54 -13.03 18.71
CA ASN A 42 10.67 -13.49 20.10
C ASN A 42 9.47 -13.11 20.98
N LEU A 43 8.42 -12.52 20.39
CA LEU A 43 7.19 -12.08 21.06
C LEU A 43 5.93 -12.79 20.52
N THR A 44 6.07 -13.68 19.54
CA THR A 44 4.96 -14.26 18.76
C THR A 44 4.81 -15.76 19.00
N ALA A 45 3.57 -16.25 19.02
CA ALA A 45 3.24 -17.62 19.40
C ALA A 45 3.77 -18.69 18.42
N ASP A 46 4.11 -18.30 17.19
CA ASP A 46 4.60 -19.14 16.12
C ASP A 46 6.10 -18.92 15.78
N GLY A 47 6.76 -17.97 16.46
CA GLY A 47 8.17 -17.64 16.23
C GLY A 47 8.46 -16.90 14.92
N ASN A 48 7.48 -16.21 14.35
CA ASN A 48 7.64 -15.42 13.11
C ASN A 48 7.52 -13.91 13.37
N THR A 49 8.19 -13.10 12.54
CA THR A 49 8.12 -11.63 12.64
C THR A 49 6.86 -11.15 11.94
N TYR A 50 6.14 -10.20 12.54
CA TYR A 50 4.97 -9.57 11.93
C TYR A 50 5.18 -8.07 11.74
N TYR A 51 4.77 -7.55 10.60
CA TYR A 51 4.62 -6.11 10.41
C TYR A 51 3.47 -5.82 9.45
N GLY A 52 2.93 -4.60 9.48
CA GLY A 52 1.82 -4.22 8.64
C GLY A 52 1.40 -2.77 8.85
N ARG A 53 0.44 -2.31 8.05
CA ARG A 53 -0.07 -0.94 8.10
C ARG A 53 -1.58 -0.93 7.84
N SER A 54 -2.32 -0.08 8.56
CA SER A 54 -3.63 0.39 8.09
C SER A 54 -3.41 1.67 7.30
N GLU A 55 -3.87 1.74 6.05
CA GLU A 55 -3.82 2.98 5.27
C GLU A 55 -5.11 3.78 5.47
N ASP A 56 -5.03 5.08 5.78
CA ASP A 56 -6.17 5.96 6.00
C ASP A 56 -6.15 7.16 5.02
N TYR A 57 -6.91 7.04 3.94
CA TYR A 57 -7.14 8.13 2.99
C TYR A 57 -8.56 8.71 3.11
N GLY A 58 -9.59 7.91 2.84
CA GLY A 58 -10.99 8.38 2.82
C GLY A 58 -12.04 7.27 2.87
N PRO A 59 -13.30 7.61 3.24
CA PRO A 59 -14.37 6.64 3.36
C PRO A 59 -14.78 6.08 1.99
N ARG A 60 -15.08 4.77 1.94
CA ARG A 60 -15.47 4.03 0.72
C ARG A 60 -14.46 4.17 -0.45
N TYR A 61 -13.18 4.30 -0.16
CA TYR A 61 -12.14 4.30 -1.19
C TYR A 61 -11.86 2.88 -1.74
N LEU A 62 -11.40 2.78 -2.98
CA LEU A 62 -11.12 1.51 -3.66
C LEU A 62 -9.63 1.31 -3.89
N LYS A 63 -9.14 0.15 -3.46
CA LYS A 63 -7.78 -0.38 -3.69
C LYS A 63 -7.86 -1.71 -4.45
N HIS A 64 -6.78 -2.08 -5.14
CA HIS A 64 -6.68 -3.25 -6.01
C HIS A 64 -5.46 -4.09 -5.67
N PHE A 65 -5.68 -5.28 -5.09
CA PHE A 65 -4.65 -6.30 -5.04
C PHE A 65 -4.36 -6.81 -6.45
N GLY A 66 -3.10 -6.75 -6.88
CA GLY A 66 -2.69 -7.09 -8.25
C GLY A 66 -1.23 -7.53 -8.35
N ILE A 67 -0.76 -7.72 -9.59
CA ILE A 67 0.59 -8.20 -9.91
C ILE A 67 1.20 -7.29 -10.99
N GLU A 68 2.37 -6.73 -10.73
CA GLU A 68 3.21 -6.09 -11.74
C GLU A 68 4.14 -7.16 -12.37
N PRO A 69 4.12 -7.36 -13.70
CA PRO A 69 5.05 -8.25 -14.38
C PRO A 69 6.49 -7.72 -14.33
N SER A 70 7.47 -8.62 -14.50
CA SER A 70 8.87 -8.25 -14.72
C SER A 70 9.06 -7.52 -16.05
N HIS A 71 9.70 -6.35 -16.03
CA HIS A 71 10.02 -5.55 -17.22
C HIS A 71 11.48 -5.69 -17.62
N GLY A 72 11.80 -5.49 -18.89
CA GLY A 72 13.19 -5.46 -19.36
C GLY A 72 13.93 -4.16 -19.00
N PRO A 73 15.28 -4.13 -19.16
CA PRO A 73 16.08 -2.92 -18.97
C PRO A 73 15.54 -1.71 -19.74
N GLY A 74 15.46 -0.56 -19.07
CA GLY A 74 14.83 0.65 -19.60
C GLY A 74 13.38 0.88 -19.16
N HIS A 75 12.82 0.04 -18.27
CA HIS A 75 11.61 0.39 -17.51
C HIS A 75 11.85 1.65 -16.68
N THR A 76 10.85 2.52 -16.56
CA THR A 76 10.97 3.80 -15.84
C THR A 76 9.81 3.99 -14.87
N TYR A 77 10.15 4.13 -13.59
CA TYR A 77 9.24 4.57 -12.53
C TYR A 77 9.20 6.10 -12.52
N SER A 78 8.02 6.68 -12.29
CA SER A 78 7.82 8.13 -12.19
C SER A 78 6.59 8.47 -11.37
N SER A 79 6.52 9.68 -10.81
CA SER A 79 5.36 10.20 -10.09
C SER A 79 4.52 11.15 -10.97
N ASP A 80 3.29 11.48 -10.56
CA ASP A 80 2.59 12.69 -10.99
C ASP A 80 2.53 13.77 -9.88
N GLU A 81 2.95 13.45 -8.66
CA GLU A 81 3.08 14.39 -7.54
C GLU A 81 4.42 15.14 -7.56
N SER A 82 5.49 14.44 -7.98
CA SER A 82 6.85 14.98 -8.11
C SER A 82 7.43 14.73 -9.50
N SER A 83 8.56 15.38 -9.80
CA SER A 83 9.36 15.15 -11.00
C SER A 83 10.34 13.97 -10.85
N PHE A 84 10.11 13.06 -9.89
CA PHE A 84 10.93 11.87 -9.70
C PHE A 84 10.93 10.98 -10.94
N MET A 85 12.11 10.48 -11.27
CA MET A 85 12.29 9.52 -12.35
C MET A 85 13.46 8.58 -12.05
N TYR A 86 13.20 7.28 -12.09
CA TYR A 86 14.22 6.25 -12.03
C TYR A 86 14.05 5.27 -13.19
N THR A 87 15.09 5.07 -13.98
CA THR A 87 15.09 4.11 -15.10
C THR A 87 15.94 2.90 -14.73
N SER A 88 15.30 1.73 -14.65
CA SER A 88 15.99 0.48 -14.33
C SER A 88 17.02 0.12 -15.38
N THR A 89 18.22 -0.23 -14.92
CA THR A 89 19.32 -0.70 -15.78
C THR A 89 19.30 -2.21 -15.99
N LYS A 90 18.40 -2.93 -15.32
CA LYS A 90 18.28 -4.40 -15.32
C LYS A 90 16.85 -4.85 -15.66
N THR A 91 16.62 -6.16 -15.69
CA THR A 91 15.26 -6.70 -15.69
C THR A 91 14.70 -6.52 -14.28
N THR A 92 13.52 -5.90 -14.17
CA THR A 92 12.81 -5.73 -12.89
C THR A 92 12.22 -7.07 -12.43
N TYR A 93 11.99 -7.22 -11.13
CA TYR A 93 11.29 -8.38 -10.58
C TYR A 93 9.77 -8.25 -10.77
N ARG A 94 9.07 -9.39 -10.87
CA ARG A 94 7.61 -9.46 -10.65
C ARG A 94 7.30 -9.19 -9.17
N TYR A 95 6.26 -8.43 -8.88
CA TYR A 95 5.80 -8.19 -7.51
C TYR A 95 4.27 -8.05 -7.40
N THR A 96 3.70 -8.34 -6.22
CA THR A 96 2.31 -7.97 -5.90
C THR A 96 2.21 -6.51 -5.47
N TYR A 97 1.05 -5.90 -5.67
CA TYR A 97 0.77 -4.52 -5.24
C TYR A 97 -0.64 -4.41 -4.65
N VAL A 98 -0.93 -3.31 -3.95
CA VAL A 98 -2.27 -2.90 -3.53
C VAL A 98 -2.55 -1.47 -4.04
N ARG A 99 -2.95 -1.34 -5.30
CA ARG A 99 -2.96 -0.05 -6.03
C ARG A 99 -4.26 0.72 -5.97
N ASP A 100 -4.14 2.02 -6.16
CA ASP A 100 -5.28 2.90 -6.42
C ASP A 100 -5.98 2.57 -7.74
N HIS A 101 -7.27 2.93 -7.81
CA HIS A 101 -8.03 2.85 -9.03
C HIS A 101 -7.61 3.97 -10.02
N PRO A 102 -7.27 3.66 -11.30
CA PRO A 102 -6.71 4.62 -12.25
C PRO A 102 -7.50 5.93 -12.45
N SER A 103 -8.83 5.92 -12.29
CA SER A 103 -9.64 7.14 -12.42
C SER A 103 -9.43 8.18 -11.32
N GLN A 104 -8.70 7.86 -10.24
CA GLN A 104 -8.29 8.83 -9.22
C GLN A 104 -6.99 9.55 -9.58
N TRP A 105 -6.18 8.98 -10.50
CA TRP A 105 -4.83 9.42 -10.84
C TRP A 105 -4.66 9.62 -12.35
N ASP A 106 -5.51 10.45 -12.97
CA ASP A 106 -5.45 10.79 -14.41
C ASP A 106 -5.32 9.59 -15.39
N ASN A 107 -5.76 8.40 -14.98
CA ASN A 107 -5.64 7.10 -15.67
C ASN A 107 -4.23 6.48 -15.68
N ARG A 108 -3.41 6.77 -14.66
CA ARG A 108 -2.20 6.02 -14.29
C ARG A 108 -2.57 4.64 -13.71
N TRP A 109 -1.74 3.64 -13.98
CA TRP A 109 -1.95 2.24 -13.54
C TRP A 109 -0.85 1.77 -12.56
N ASP A 110 0.16 2.61 -12.34
CA ASP A 110 1.34 2.43 -11.50
C ASP A 110 1.29 3.24 -10.19
N ALA A 111 0.18 3.97 -9.98
CA ALA A 111 -0.05 4.83 -8.83
C ALA A 111 -0.17 4.01 -7.53
N TYR A 112 0.66 4.36 -6.55
CA TYR A 112 0.62 3.86 -5.17
C TYR A 112 0.60 2.33 -5.09
N SER A 113 1.75 1.66 -5.28
CA SER A 113 1.79 0.18 -5.10
C SER A 113 1.57 -0.28 -3.65
N GLU A 114 1.63 0.64 -2.68
CA GLU A 114 1.41 0.48 -1.23
C GLU A 114 2.22 -0.67 -0.58
N ALA A 115 1.74 -1.90 -0.78
CA ALA A 115 2.28 -3.10 -0.15
C ALA A 115 2.28 -4.31 -1.08
N GLY A 116 3.29 -5.16 -0.89
CA GLY A 116 3.37 -6.44 -1.58
C GLY A 116 4.70 -7.14 -1.40
N ILE A 117 4.91 -8.20 -2.18
CA ILE A 117 6.10 -9.05 -2.16
C ILE A 117 6.57 -9.33 -3.58
N ASN A 118 7.89 -9.30 -3.81
CA ASN A 118 8.49 -9.65 -5.09
C ASN A 118 8.92 -11.13 -5.17
N GLU A 119 9.27 -11.58 -6.37
CA GLU A 119 9.74 -12.96 -6.63
C GLU A 119 11.14 -13.30 -6.08
N LYS A 120 11.70 -12.45 -5.23
CA LYS A 120 12.89 -12.70 -4.40
C LYS A 120 12.56 -12.83 -2.92
N GLY A 121 11.28 -12.71 -2.55
CA GLY A 121 10.83 -12.76 -1.15
C GLY A 121 11.02 -11.46 -0.39
N VAL A 122 11.39 -10.36 -1.07
CA VAL A 122 11.40 -9.02 -0.46
C VAL A 122 9.96 -8.54 -0.38
N SER A 123 9.48 -8.23 0.82
CA SER A 123 8.19 -7.60 1.08
C SER A 123 8.36 -6.14 1.50
N CYS A 124 7.38 -5.31 1.18
CA CYS A 124 7.40 -3.87 1.44
C CYS A 124 6.02 -3.40 1.94
N SER A 125 6.04 -2.43 2.85
CA SER A 125 4.91 -1.59 3.24
C SER A 125 5.36 -0.14 3.17
N ALA A 126 4.81 0.65 2.24
CA ALA A 126 5.17 2.05 2.03
C ALA A 126 3.90 2.90 1.76
N THR A 127 3.58 3.96 2.51
CA THR A 127 4.31 4.51 3.67
C THR A 127 3.39 4.85 4.84
N LEU A 128 4.01 4.93 6.01
CA LEU A 128 3.51 5.73 7.11
C LEU A 128 4.09 7.15 6.98
N SER A 129 3.35 8.06 6.37
CA SER A 129 3.75 9.47 6.27
C SER A 129 3.95 10.07 7.67
N THR A 130 4.97 10.91 7.82
CA THR A 130 5.35 11.59 9.07
C THR A 130 5.60 13.08 8.79
N SER A 131 6.23 13.82 9.71
CA SER A 131 6.58 15.23 9.51
C SER A 131 7.86 15.58 10.27
N MET A 132 8.69 16.40 9.62
CA MET A 132 9.90 16.98 10.22
C MET A 132 9.60 18.31 10.93
N ASN A 133 10.51 18.78 11.78
CA ASN A 133 10.42 20.11 12.36
C ASN A 133 10.87 21.23 11.40
N ALA A 134 10.56 22.48 11.77
CA ALA A 134 10.79 23.66 10.93
C ALA A 134 12.28 24.02 10.74
N ASP A 135 13.18 23.59 11.64
CA ASP A 135 14.62 23.81 11.50
C ASP A 135 15.22 22.82 10.49
N ALA A 136 14.78 21.55 10.52
CA ALA A 136 15.05 20.57 9.48
C ALA A 136 14.50 21.01 8.10
N GLU A 137 13.25 21.48 8.03
CA GLU A 137 12.65 22.03 6.79
C GLU A 137 13.46 23.23 6.25
N THR A 138 13.92 24.12 7.14
CA THR A 138 14.71 25.29 6.75
C THR A 138 16.12 24.92 6.29
N ALA A 139 16.69 23.85 6.84
CA ALA A 139 18.05 23.40 6.55
C ALA A 139 18.16 22.52 5.29
N ASP A 140 17.18 21.64 5.08
CA ASP A 140 17.17 20.60 4.04
C ASP A 140 15.72 20.34 3.57
N PRO A 141 15.13 21.27 2.79
CA PRO A 141 13.72 21.20 2.39
C PRO A 141 13.44 20.09 1.36
N LEU A 142 12.21 19.57 1.39
CA LEU A 142 11.70 18.57 0.44
C LEU A 142 11.90 18.99 -1.02
N THR A 143 12.32 18.05 -1.86
CA THR A 143 12.68 18.31 -3.24
C THR A 143 11.51 18.05 -4.19
N LYS A 144 11.48 18.78 -5.31
CA LYS A 144 10.46 18.56 -6.37
C LYS A 144 10.80 17.41 -7.32
N THR A 145 11.98 16.82 -7.16
CA THR A 145 12.51 15.66 -7.90
C THR A 145 12.49 14.40 -7.07
N GLY A 146 12.16 14.49 -5.78
CA GLY A 146 12.36 13.41 -4.84
C GLY A 146 11.31 12.32 -4.92
N ILE A 147 11.70 11.14 -4.46
CA ILE A 147 10.81 10.00 -4.28
C ILE A 147 9.80 10.26 -3.15
N GLY A 148 8.66 9.57 -3.20
CA GLY A 148 7.58 9.65 -2.22
C GLY A 148 6.65 8.44 -2.34
N GLU A 149 5.53 8.45 -1.60
CA GLU A 149 4.58 7.34 -1.45
C GLU A 149 4.21 6.65 -2.77
N TYR A 150 3.87 7.45 -3.79
CA TYR A 150 3.54 6.98 -5.16
C TYR A 150 4.51 5.90 -5.69
N ASN A 151 5.82 6.03 -5.43
CA ASN A 151 6.86 5.19 -6.05
C ASN A 151 7.62 4.24 -5.11
N TYR A 152 7.66 4.45 -3.78
CA TYR A 152 8.52 3.66 -2.88
C TYR A 152 8.37 2.15 -3.09
N ALA A 153 7.18 1.59 -2.87
CA ALA A 153 6.95 0.14 -3.00
C ALA A 153 7.25 -0.36 -4.41
N SER A 154 6.88 0.39 -5.45
CA SER A 154 7.14 0.03 -6.86
C SER A 154 8.64 -0.11 -7.16
N VAL A 155 9.46 0.82 -6.67
CA VAL A 155 10.91 0.83 -6.87
C VAL A 155 11.59 -0.26 -6.03
N ILE A 156 11.25 -0.36 -4.74
CA ILE A 156 11.84 -1.36 -3.82
C ILE A 156 11.58 -2.77 -4.34
N LEU A 157 10.31 -3.11 -4.62
CA LEU A 157 9.90 -4.44 -5.04
C LEU A 157 10.35 -4.76 -6.47
N GLY A 158 10.35 -3.78 -7.38
CA GLY A 158 10.84 -3.96 -8.75
C GLY A 158 12.35 -4.16 -8.84
N GLU A 159 13.15 -3.59 -7.93
CA GLU A 159 14.61 -3.58 -8.05
C GLU A 159 15.38 -4.39 -7.00
N SER A 160 14.85 -4.71 -5.82
CA SER A 160 15.67 -5.23 -4.71
C SER A 160 15.58 -6.76 -4.58
N ALA A 161 16.72 -7.47 -4.50
CA ALA A 161 16.73 -8.91 -4.25
C ALA A 161 16.83 -9.29 -2.76
N THR A 162 17.12 -8.31 -1.89
CA THR A 162 17.11 -8.41 -0.42
C THR A 162 16.49 -7.15 0.18
N ALA A 163 16.11 -7.19 1.47
CA ALA A 163 15.61 -6.01 2.17
C ALA A 163 16.66 -4.91 2.30
N ARG A 164 17.93 -5.31 2.51
CA ARG A 164 19.08 -4.40 2.59
C ARG A 164 19.35 -3.70 1.27
N GLU A 165 19.28 -4.41 0.14
CA GLU A 165 19.32 -3.78 -1.19
C GLU A 165 18.22 -2.71 -1.36
N GLY A 166 17.04 -2.92 -0.76
CA GLY A 166 15.97 -1.93 -0.73
C GLY A 166 16.33 -0.67 0.06
N VAL A 167 16.91 -0.83 1.26
CA VAL A 167 17.39 0.29 2.09
C VAL A 167 18.52 1.06 1.39
N GLU A 168 19.50 0.34 0.83
CA GLU A 168 20.64 0.93 0.12
C GLU A 168 20.19 1.66 -1.16
N LEU A 169 19.23 1.10 -1.90
CA LEU A 169 18.64 1.74 -3.09
C LEU A 169 17.89 3.03 -2.71
N LEU A 170 16.97 2.98 -1.73
CA LEU A 170 16.25 4.17 -1.27
C LEU A 170 17.22 5.27 -0.83
N GLY A 171 18.21 4.92 0.00
CA GLY A 171 19.23 5.86 0.46
C GLY A 171 19.95 6.55 -0.71
N SER A 172 20.43 5.77 -1.69
CA SER A 172 21.12 6.32 -2.86
C SER A 172 20.24 7.23 -3.74
N LEU A 173 18.94 6.94 -3.84
CA LEU A 173 17.99 7.77 -4.59
C LEU A 173 17.69 9.08 -3.87
N ILE A 174 17.66 9.06 -2.54
CA ILE A 174 17.44 10.23 -1.69
C ILE A 174 18.71 11.10 -1.64
N ASP A 175 19.90 10.49 -1.62
CA ASP A 175 21.19 11.20 -1.75
C ASP A 175 21.32 11.91 -3.12
N GLU A 176 20.75 11.36 -4.21
CA GLU A 176 20.81 11.94 -5.56
C GLU A 176 19.67 12.96 -5.84
N GLN A 177 18.43 12.61 -5.51
CA GLN A 177 17.22 13.32 -5.96
C GLN A 177 16.38 13.91 -4.81
N GLY A 178 16.64 13.48 -3.58
CA GLY A 178 15.89 13.81 -2.36
C GLY A 178 14.55 13.07 -2.21
N VAL A 179 13.72 13.53 -1.28
CA VAL A 179 12.31 13.13 -1.10
C VAL A 179 11.34 14.29 -1.32
N CYS A 180 10.14 13.99 -1.80
CA CYS A 180 9.03 14.95 -1.88
C CYS A 180 8.11 14.93 -0.64
N SER A 181 8.29 13.97 0.27
CA SER A 181 7.50 13.75 1.50
C SER A 181 8.35 13.12 2.61
N ASN A 182 7.97 13.30 3.88
CA ASN A 182 8.60 12.64 5.03
C ASN A 182 7.85 11.36 5.38
N ASP A 183 8.54 10.24 5.48
CA ASP A 183 7.93 8.91 5.34
C ASP A 183 8.64 7.82 6.13
N GLN A 184 7.89 6.85 6.64
CA GLN A 184 8.42 5.60 7.19
C GLN A 184 7.95 4.40 6.34
N ILE A 185 8.88 3.50 6.05
CA ILE A 185 8.69 2.31 5.20
C ILE A 185 9.23 1.10 5.96
N ILE A 186 8.54 -0.04 5.92
CA ILE A 186 9.13 -1.33 6.37
C ILE A 186 9.41 -2.24 5.19
N ILE A 187 10.67 -2.65 5.07
CA ILE A 187 11.18 -3.57 4.05
C ILE A 187 11.68 -4.84 4.77
N ALA A 188 11.28 -6.03 4.31
CA ALA A 188 11.71 -7.30 4.90
C ALA A 188 12.07 -8.35 3.86
N ASP A 189 12.91 -9.30 4.24
CA ASP A 189 13.14 -10.55 3.52
C ASP A 189 13.16 -11.74 4.50
N ASN A 190 13.53 -12.93 4.02
CA ASN A 190 13.53 -14.15 4.83
C ASN A 190 14.63 -14.18 5.92
N ASN A 191 15.45 -13.14 6.07
CA ASN A 191 16.57 -13.07 7.02
C ASN A 191 16.47 -11.83 7.94
N GLU A 192 16.21 -10.65 7.37
CA GLU A 192 16.19 -9.37 8.09
C GLU A 192 15.01 -8.45 7.73
N THR A 193 14.68 -7.53 8.65
CA THR A 193 13.58 -6.55 8.52
C THR A 193 14.10 -5.19 8.91
N TRP A 194 13.74 -4.16 8.14
CA TRP A 194 14.26 -2.81 8.24
C TRP A 194 13.12 -1.80 8.29
N LEU A 195 13.19 -0.84 9.21
CA LEU A 195 12.42 0.40 9.15
C LEU A 195 13.30 1.48 8.52
N PHE A 196 12.87 2.01 7.38
CA PHE A 196 13.44 3.18 6.74
C PHE A 196 12.64 4.42 7.15
N ALA A 197 13.30 5.55 7.35
CA ALA A 197 12.69 6.85 7.61
C ALA A 197 13.37 7.95 6.79
N ALA A 198 12.58 8.70 6.02
CA ALA A 198 13.00 9.92 5.34
C ALA A 198 12.81 11.12 6.28
N LEU A 199 13.92 11.64 6.81
CA LEU A 199 13.97 12.58 7.94
C LEU A 199 13.89 14.05 7.49
N SER A 200 14.46 14.38 6.34
CA SER A 200 14.35 15.68 5.66
C SER A 200 14.63 15.50 4.16
N GLY A 201 14.77 16.59 3.40
CA GLY A 201 14.88 16.58 1.94
C GLY A 201 15.89 15.57 1.37
N HIS A 202 17.04 15.37 2.02
CA HIS A 202 18.06 14.38 1.66
C HIS A 202 18.59 13.58 2.87
N GLN A 203 18.09 13.79 4.10
CA GLN A 203 18.53 13.01 5.27
C GLN A 203 17.61 11.83 5.52
N TRP A 204 18.19 10.67 5.77
CA TRP A 204 17.47 9.41 5.93
C TRP A 204 18.21 8.45 6.87
N ILE A 205 17.46 7.52 7.45
CA ILE A 205 17.98 6.42 8.27
C ILE A 205 17.22 5.12 7.97
N GLY A 206 17.93 4.01 7.85
CA GLY A 206 17.41 2.65 7.86
C GLY A 206 17.92 1.92 9.10
N MET A 207 17.02 1.33 9.88
CA MET A 207 17.32 0.58 11.09
C MET A 207 16.81 -0.85 11.00
N LYS A 208 17.66 -1.82 11.32
CA LYS A 208 17.29 -3.22 11.43
C LYS A 208 16.46 -3.45 12.69
N LEU A 209 15.26 -4.00 12.52
CA LEU A 209 14.31 -4.18 13.61
C LEU A 209 14.66 -5.41 14.46
N ALA A 210 14.69 -5.22 15.78
CA ALA A 210 15.10 -6.23 16.73
C ALA A 210 14.03 -7.30 16.98
N ASP A 211 14.46 -8.55 17.08
CA ASP A 211 13.57 -9.72 17.20
C ASP A 211 12.70 -9.73 18.47
N ASP A 212 13.00 -8.92 19.49
CA ASP A 212 12.30 -8.92 20.78
C ASP A 212 11.60 -7.61 21.14
N VAL A 213 11.34 -6.71 20.18
CA VAL A 213 10.56 -5.48 20.39
C VAL A 213 9.24 -5.45 19.61
N ALA A 214 8.27 -4.68 20.11
CA ALA A 214 7.08 -4.26 19.39
C ALA A 214 7.17 -2.77 19.02
N SER A 215 6.44 -2.36 17.98
CA SER A 215 6.24 -0.96 17.62
C SER A 215 4.80 -0.72 17.16
N ILE A 216 4.27 0.47 17.45
CA ILE A 216 3.10 1.00 16.77
C ILE A 216 3.30 2.50 16.54
N ASN A 217 3.28 2.92 15.28
CA ASN A 217 3.47 4.32 14.90
C ASN A 217 2.25 4.86 14.11
N PRO A 218 1.50 5.84 14.66
CA PRO A 218 0.40 6.51 14.01
C PRO A 218 0.81 7.87 13.42
N ASN A 219 1.68 7.87 12.38
CA ASN A 219 2.21 9.06 11.69
C ASN A 219 3.11 9.98 12.52
N ILE A 220 3.70 9.50 13.62
CA ILE A 220 4.48 10.33 14.55
C ILE A 220 5.96 10.24 14.17
N GLY A 221 6.54 11.38 13.75
CA GLY A 221 7.94 11.47 13.31
C GLY A 221 8.97 11.44 14.45
N ASN A 222 8.56 11.77 15.68
CA ASN A 222 9.47 11.94 16.84
C ASN A 222 9.42 10.80 17.86
N LEU A 223 8.88 9.62 17.53
CA LEU A 223 8.94 8.50 18.47
C LEU A 223 10.41 8.08 18.67
N ASN A 224 10.90 8.09 19.91
CA ASN A 224 12.33 7.98 20.20
C ASN A 224 12.86 6.54 20.09
N TYR A 225 14.10 6.38 19.62
CA TYR A 225 14.83 5.13 19.48
C TYR A 225 16.33 5.38 19.71
N ASP A 226 16.99 4.45 20.40
CA ASP A 226 18.45 4.45 20.56
C ASP A 226 19.08 3.54 19.49
N VAL A 227 19.96 4.09 18.66
CA VAL A 227 20.64 3.39 17.56
C VAL A 227 22.09 3.87 17.47
N ASP A 228 23.04 2.94 17.26
CA ASP A 228 24.42 3.31 16.99
C ASP A 228 24.62 3.56 15.49
N LEU A 229 24.76 4.84 15.11
CA LEU A 229 25.08 5.26 13.75
C LEU A 229 26.43 4.69 13.24
N ASN A 230 27.28 4.17 14.13
CA ASN A 230 28.55 3.54 13.77
C ASN A 230 28.45 2.03 13.53
N ASP A 231 27.25 1.43 13.60
CA ASP A 231 27.00 0.01 13.35
C ASP A 231 26.36 -0.24 11.97
N PRO A 232 27.15 -0.43 10.88
CA PRO A 232 26.63 -0.70 9.54
C PRO A 232 25.96 -2.08 9.38
N GLU A 233 26.01 -2.97 10.38
CA GLU A 233 25.23 -4.20 10.33
C GLU A 233 23.74 -3.94 10.59
N ASN A 234 23.44 -3.01 11.51
CA ASN A 234 22.09 -2.73 12.01
C ASN A 234 21.56 -1.31 11.71
N CYS A 235 22.41 -0.38 11.28
CA CYS A 235 22.05 1.00 10.93
C CYS A 235 22.71 1.45 9.62
N LEU A 236 21.94 2.01 8.70
CA LEU A 236 22.40 2.66 7.46
C LEU A 236 21.81 4.07 7.42
N HIS A 237 22.54 5.09 7.00
CA HIS A 237 22.05 6.48 7.02
C HIS A 237 22.78 7.40 6.05
N SER A 238 22.21 8.58 5.79
CA SER A 238 22.85 9.66 5.02
C SER A 238 24.12 10.19 5.70
N GLU A 239 25.16 10.55 4.95
CA GLU A 239 26.42 11.11 5.50
C GLU A 239 26.18 12.42 6.30
N GLY A 240 25.11 13.15 5.97
CA GLY A 240 24.74 14.41 6.61
C GLY A 240 24.02 14.30 7.96
N ILE A 241 23.55 13.11 8.37
CA ILE A 241 22.53 12.95 9.45
C ILE A 241 22.89 13.62 10.79
N GLU A 242 24.17 13.65 11.15
CA GLU A 242 24.64 14.30 12.38
C GLU A 242 25.38 15.62 12.07
N SER A 243 26.08 15.67 10.93
CA SER A 243 26.98 16.77 10.57
C SER A 243 26.24 18.03 10.10
N MET A 244 25.14 17.86 9.37
CA MET A 244 24.27 18.95 8.91
C MET A 244 23.58 19.67 10.09
N PRO A 245 22.82 19.00 10.99
CA PRO A 245 22.16 19.68 12.10
C PRO A 245 23.16 20.27 13.12
N LYS A 246 24.37 19.70 13.24
CA LYS A 246 25.50 20.31 13.96
C LYS A 246 25.96 21.63 13.35
N GLU A 247 26.06 21.73 12.02
CA GLU A 247 26.44 22.97 11.33
C GLU A 247 25.35 24.05 11.45
N LYS A 248 24.08 23.65 11.29
CA LYS A 248 22.94 24.59 11.34
C LYS A 248 22.56 25.01 12.75
N GLY A 249 22.89 24.20 13.76
CA GLY A 249 22.70 24.53 15.18
C GLY A 249 21.41 24.02 15.81
N PHE A 250 20.80 22.94 15.26
CA PHE A 250 19.59 22.30 15.79
C PHE A 250 19.76 20.81 16.15
N ALA A 251 21.00 20.29 16.16
CA ALA A 251 21.28 18.94 16.61
C ALA A 251 20.96 18.78 18.12
N GLU A 252 20.06 17.85 18.44
CA GLU A 252 19.67 17.50 19.81
C GLU A 252 20.38 16.25 20.33
N TYR A 253 20.52 16.15 21.65
CA TYR A 253 21.28 15.09 22.31
C TYR A 253 20.61 14.56 23.59
N THR A 254 20.27 13.27 23.59
CA THR A 254 19.76 12.54 24.76
C THR A 254 20.90 11.72 25.38
N ASP A 255 21.13 11.88 26.69
CA ASP A 255 22.24 11.27 27.46
C ASP A 255 23.65 11.43 26.84
N GLY A 256 23.84 12.45 25.99
CA GLY A 256 25.10 12.73 25.28
C GLY A 256 25.31 11.93 23.99
N LYS A 257 24.34 11.09 23.58
CA LYS A 257 24.20 10.58 22.21
C LYS A 257 23.44 11.60 21.36
N PHE A 258 23.66 11.59 20.05
CA PHE A 258 22.81 12.34 19.12
C PHE A 258 21.42 11.70 19.04
N ASP A 259 20.37 12.50 19.18
CA ASP A 259 18.99 12.02 19.15
C ASP A 259 18.34 12.34 17.80
N VAL A 260 18.21 11.32 16.95
CA VAL A 260 17.68 11.47 15.57
C VAL A 260 16.21 11.88 15.59
N ALA A 261 15.41 11.29 16.49
CA ALA A 261 13.99 11.55 16.61
C ALA A 261 13.69 12.98 17.07
N ALA A 262 14.43 13.47 18.07
CA ALA A 262 14.33 14.85 18.55
C ALA A 262 14.91 15.88 17.57
N THR A 263 16.00 15.55 16.86
CA THR A 263 16.64 16.47 15.90
C THR A 263 15.80 16.70 14.65
N TYR A 264 15.16 15.66 14.11
CA TYR A 264 14.44 15.74 12.84
C TYR A 264 12.92 15.77 12.98
N GLY A 265 12.35 15.00 13.90
CA GLY A 265 10.91 14.86 14.04
C GLY A 265 10.21 16.16 14.41
N GLU A 266 8.97 16.32 13.95
CA GLU A 266 8.05 17.34 14.43
C GLU A 266 7.91 17.30 15.98
N THR A 267 7.74 18.43 16.65
CA THR A 267 7.59 18.47 18.12
C THR A 267 6.23 17.94 18.61
N ILE A 268 6.18 17.34 19.80
CA ILE A 268 4.97 16.69 20.35
C ILE A 268 3.72 17.57 20.40
N GLN A 269 3.88 18.90 20.44
CA GLN A 269 2.79 19.88 20.50
C GLN A 269 2.11 20.13 19.15
N ASN A 270 2.78 19.81 18.04
CA ASN A 270 2.22 19.95 16.69
C ASN A 270 1.52 18.66 16.26
N SER A 271 2.08 17.49 16.62
CA SER A 271 1.47 16.18 16.33
C SER A 271 0.10 16.07 17.00
N GLY A 272 -0.93 15.85 16.17
CA GLY A 272 -2.33 16.04 16.54
C GLY A 272 -2.88 14.97 17.49
N MET A 273 -3.90 15.35 18.26
CA MET A 273 -4.54 14.47 19.26
C MET A 273 -4.97 13.10 18.71
N HIS A 274 -5.36 12.99 17.43
CA HIS A 274 -5.75 11.72 16.82
C HIS A 274 -4.58 10.76 16.53
N GLN A 275 -3.35 11.27 16.46
CA GLN A 275 -2.13 10.44 16.37
C GLN A 275 -1.82 9.87 17.76
N TRP A 276 -1.72 10.73 18.78
CA TRP A 276 -1.50 10.30 20.17
C TRP A 276 -2.61 9.38 20.70
N THR A 277 -3.88 9.59 20.30
CA THR A 277 -4.99 8.68 20.62
C THR A 277 -4.73 7.25 20.12
N ARG A 278 -4.37 7.11 18.83
CA ARG A 278 -4.04 5.81 18.23
C ARG A 278 -2.82 5.18 18.90
N TYR A 279 -1.83 5.98 19.30
CA TYR A 279 -0.65 5.51 20.03
C TYR A 279 -1.06 4.92 21.40
N VAL A 280 -1.84 5.65 22.20
CA VAL A 280 -2.34 5.19 23.51
C VAL A 280 -3.21 3.92 23.36
N GLN A 281 -4.14 3.90 22.40
CA GLN A 281 -4.98 2.73 22.10
C GLN A 281 -4.15 1.51 21.70
N GLY A 282 -3.11 1.69 20.87
CA GLY A 282 -2.22 0.62 20.44
C GLY A 282 -1.33 0.09 21.57
N ARG A 283 -0.77 1.00 22.37
CA ARG A 283 0.01 0.68 23.58
C ARG A 283 -0.81 -0.12 24.59
N ASN A 284 -2.07 0.27 24.81
CA ASN A 284 -3.03 -0.48 25.61
C ASN A 284 -3.34 -1.87 25.00
N TYR A 285 -3.65 -1.94 23.70
CA TYR A 285 -3.92 -3.20 22.99
C TYR A 285 -2.77 -4.21 23.14
N PHE A 286 -1.52 -3.77 23.02
CA PHE A 286 -0.34 -4.61 23.20
C PHE A 286 0.08 -4.82 24.67
N GLY A 287 -0.76 -4.47 25.65
CA GLY A 287 -0.51 -4.70 27.07
C GLY A 287 0.65 -3.89 27.64
N ASN A 288 0.94 -2.72 27.06
CA ASN A 288 1.99 -1.80 27.49
C ASN A 288 1.42 -0.38 27.67
N GLU A 289 0.30 -0.33 28.41
CA GLU A 289 -0.55 0.82 28.70
C GLU A 289 0.23 2.05 29.20
N LEU A 290 -0.11 3.22 28.64
CA LEU A 290 0.22 4.52 29.22
C LEU A 290 -0.83 4.93 30.26
N GLN A 291 -0.45 5.78 31.21
CA GLN A 291 -1.28 6.22 32.34
C GLN A 291 -1.81 7.65 32.13
N GLU A 292 -3.13 7.82 32.22
CA GLU A 292 -3.79 9.13 32.19
C GLU A 292 -3.33 10.00 33.39
N GLY A 293 -3.09 11.29 33.15
CA GLY A 293 -2.61 12.25 34.14
C GLY A 293 -1.16 12.03 34.60
N THR A 294 -0.41 11.14 33.93
CA THR A 294 1.03 10.92 34.16
C THR A 294 1.81 10.93 32.86
N ASP A 295 1.35 10.19 31.84
CA ASP A 295 2.00 10.09 30.53
C ASP A 295 1.25 10.93 29.46
N TYR A 296 -0.08 11.03 29.59
CA TYR A 296 -0.96 11.80 28.71
C TYR A 296 -2.19 12.36 29.43
N GLU A 297 -2.82 13.39 28.86
CA GLU A 297 -4.14 13.91 29.26
C GLU A 297 -5.19 13.62 28.18
N ILE A 298 -6.45 13.39 28.59
CA ILE A 298 -7.58 13.29 27.65
C ILE A 298 -8.13 14.69 27.37
N VAL A 299 -8.18 15.05 26.09
CA VAL A 299 -8.63 16.35 25.59
C VAL A 299 -9.89 16.21 24.72
N LYS A 300 -10.63 17.31 24.61
CA LYS A 300 -11.83 17.41 23.76
C LYS A 300 -11.57 18.32 22.56
N ASP A 301 -12.16 17.96 21.43
CA ASP A 301 -12.22 18.81 20.25
C ASP A 301 -13.59 19.47 20.18
N GLU A 302 -13.63 20.78 20.42
CA GLU A 302 -14.87 21.59 20.39
C GLU A 302 -15.11 22.26 19.02
N ARG A 303 -14.36 21.89 17.98
CA ARG A 303 -14.57 22.40 16.61
C ARG A 303 -15.87 21.84 16.02
N GLU A 304 -16.61 22.69 15.31
CA GLU A 304 -17.89 22.36 14.67
C GLU A 304 -17.76 21.20 13.64
N GLU A 305 -16.59 21.08 13.00
CA GLU A 305 -16.23 20.04 12.02
C GLU A 305 -15.11 19.12 12.58
N ALA A 306 -15.18 18.74 13.86
CA ALA A 306 -14.21 17.84 14.50
C ALA A 306 -14.28 16.41 13.94
N ARG A 307 -13.13 15.84 13.54
CA ARG A 307 -13.03 14.44 13.05
C ARG A 307 -13.35 13.40 14.15
N ALA A 308 -13.07 13.76 15.40
CA ALA A 308 -13.46 13.01 16.60
C ALA A 308 -13.51 14.01 17.77
N THR A 309 -14.47 13.86 18.68
CA THR A 309 -14.71 14.81 19.78
C THR A 309 -13.79 14.61 20.98
N THR A 310 -13.05 13.49 21.03
CA THR A 310 -12.12 13.13 22.11
C THR A 310 -10.79 12.64 21.56
N GLY A 311 -9.72 12.82 22.34
CA GLY A 311 -8.41 12.24 22.06
C GLY A 311 -7.40 12.47 23.18
N ALA A 312 -6.15 12.09 22.96
CA ALA A 312 -5.06 12.25 23.93
C ALA A 312 -4.05 13.33 23.49
N LEU A 313 -3.33 13.92 24.45
CA LEU A 313 -2.05 14.61 24.23
C LEU A 313 -1.04 14.11 25.27
N VAL A 314 0.15 13.69 24.81
CA VAL A 314 1.24 13.23 25.69
C VAL A 314 1.98 14.40 26.35
N HIS A 315 2.54 14.17 27.53
CA HIS A 315 3.37 15.16 28.23
C HIS A 315 4.81 15.22 27.71
N GLU A 316 5.34 14.10 27.24
CA GLU A 316 6.72 13.94 26.77
C GLU A 316 6.84 12.97 25.59
N MET A 317 7.98 13.02 24.92
CA MET A 317 8.30 12.22 23.73
C MET A 317 8.27 10.72 24.05
N GLN A 318 7.49 9.96 23.28
CA GLN A 318 7.24 8.53 23.52
C GLN A 318 8.19 7.64 22.71
N PRO A 319 8.51 6.40 23.15
CA PRO A 319 9.43 5.53 22.43
C PRO A 319 8.78 4.82 21.23
N LEU A 320 9.54 4.66 20.13
CA LEU A 320 9.13 3.92 18.94
C LEU A 320 9.04 2.41 19.21
N PHE A 321 9.92 1.89 20.05
CA PHE A 321 10.03 0.47 20.39
C PHE A 321 9.72 0.21 21.87
N PHE A 322 9.00 -0.87 22.15
CA PHE A 322 8.60 -1.23 23.53
C PHE A 322 8.47 -2.76 23.71
N GLN A 323 8.39 -3.19 24.98
CA GLN A 323 8.06 -4.57 25.34
C GLN A 323 6.53 -4.70 25.53
N PRO A 324 5.83 -5.55 24.77
CA PRO A 324 4.40 -5.80 25.01
C PRO A 324 4.17 -6.65 26.27
N GLY A 325 2.94 -6.66 26.78
CA GLY A 325 2.57 -7.31 28.04
C GLY A 325 2.60 -8.85 28.03
N LYS A 326 2.77 -9.48 26.86
CA LYS A 326 2.89 -10.94 26.66
C LYS A 326 3.86 -11.26 25.50
N LYS A 327 4.28 -12.52 25.37
CA LYS A 327 5.25 -13.00 24.36
C LYS A 327 4.74 -14.14 23.48
N ASP A 328 3.42 -14.27 23.38
CA ASP A 328 2.67 -15.26 22.62
C ASP A 328 1.59 -14.57 21.76
N TRP A 329 1.96 -13.49 21.07
CA TRP A 329 1.08 -12.82 20.10
C TRP A 329 0.78 -13.73 18.91
N THR A 330 -0.50 -13.94 18.62
CA THR A 330 -0.98 -14.83 17.56
C THR A 330 -1.21 -14.08 16.24
N THR A 331 -1.23 -14.80 15.11
CA THR A 331 -1.63 -14.27 13.80
C THR A 331 -2.94 -13.46 13.87
N PHE A 332 -3.92 -13.97 14.62
CA PHE A 332 -5.23 -13.31 14.78
C PHE A 332 -5.10 -11.97 15.50
N GLU A 333 -4.36 -11.91 16.61
CA GLU A 333 -4.17 -10.66 17.37
C GLU A 333 -3.34 -9.64 16.58
N MET A 334 -2.32 -10.08 15.84
CA MET A 334 -1.55 -9.18 14.96
C MET A 334 -2.41 -8.57 13.87
N ILE A 335 -3.24 -9.38 13.19
CA ILE A 335 -4.21 -8.92 12.18
C ILE A 335 -5.26 -7.99 12.80
N ARG A 336 -5.81 -8.34 13.97
CA ARG A 336 -6.89 -7.58 14.63
C ARG A 336 -6.41 -6.25 15.22
N SER A 337 -5.12 -6.09 15.49
CA SER A 337 -4.51 -4.86 16.02
C SER A 337 -4.73 -3.63 15.12
N LEU A 338 -4.66 -3.81 13.79
CA LEU A 338 -4.90 -2.76 12.80
C LEU A 338 -6.40 -2.42 12.64
N GLY A 339 -7.29 -3.19 13.28
CA GLY A 339 -8.71 -2.87 13.44
C GLY A 339 -9.07 -2.34 14.84
N ASN A 340 -8.10 -2.09 15.73
CA ASN A 340 -8.34 -1.66 17.11
C ASN A 340 -9.05 -0.28 17.16
N ARG A 341 -10.03 -0.15 18.05
CA ARG A 341 -10.87 1.04 18.25
C ARG A 341 -10.79 1.57 19.69
N GLY A 342 -9.81 1.11 20.46
CA GLY A 342 -9.66 1.48 21.87
C GLY A 342 -10.70 0.81 22.76
N GLU A 343 -11.20 -0.37 22.40
CA GLU A 343 -12.25 -1.08 23.12
C GLU A 343 -11.95 -1.25 24.62
N ASN A 344 -10.66 -1.41 24.96
CA ASN A 344 -10.14 -1.55 26.32
C ASN A 344 -9.47 -0.26 26.89
N THR A 345 -9.64 0.90 26.24
CA THR A 345 -8.96 2.16 26.58
C THR A 345 -9.97 3.20 27.09
N PRO A 346 -10.20 3.33 28.41
CA PRO A 346 -11.22 4.23 28.96
C PRO A 346 -11.02 5.69 28.54
N GLY A 347 -12.11 6.37 28.18
CA GLY A 347 -12.08 7.77 27.74
C GLY A 347 -11.55 7.97 26.31
N LEU A 348 -10.98 6.93 25.69
CA LEU A 348 -10.46 6.93 24.32
C LEU A 348 -11.07 5.80 23.46
N ASN A 349 -12.20 5.21 23.87
CA ASN A 349 -12.88 4.17 23.11
C ASN A 349 -13.72 4.82 21.98
N ALA A 350 -13.37 4.56 20.73
CA ALA A 350 -14.02 5.16 19.57
C ALA A 350 -15.47 4.70 19.33
N ASN A 351 -15.97 3.72 20.08
CA ASN A 351 -17.36 3.26 20.05
C ASN A 351 -18.24 3.92 21.13
N THR A 352 -17.65 4.56 22.16
CA THR A 352 -18.41 5.11 23.30
C THR A 352 -18.00 6.52 23.72
N ASP A 353 -16.71 6.87 23.60
CA ASP A 353 -16.16 8.16 24.04
C ASP A 353 -16.02 9.19 22.91
N GLY A 354 -16.29 8.81 21.66
CA GLY A 354 -16.16 9.68 20.49
C GLY A 354 -14.70 9.98 20.09
N ALA A 355 -13.78 9.06 20.39
CA ALA A 355 -12.37 9.14 20.03
C ALA A 355 -12.09 8.73 18.57
N TYR A 356 -10.96 9.17 18.00
CA TYR A 356 -10.46 8.58 16.74
C TYR A 356 -9.82 7.22 17.00
N ALA A 357 -9.74 6.35 15.99
CA ALA A 357 -9.32 4.95 16.13
C ALA A 357 -8.19 4.57 15.17
N ILE A 358 -7.65 3.36 15.31
CA ILE A 358 -6.80 2.72 14.30
C ILE A 358 -7.71 2.11 13.21
N GLY A 359 -8.68 1.27 13.59
CA GLY A 359 -9.73 0.78 12.70
C GLY A 359 -10.84 1.81 12.50
N THR A 360 -10.93 2.44 11.32
CA THR A 360 -11.77 3.62 11.07
C THR A 360 -12.67 3.48 9.85
N GLU A 361 -13.63 4.39 9.74
CA GLU A 361 -14.48 4.55 8.56
C GLU A 361 -13.70 5.02 7.32
N ARG A 362 -12.42 5.37 7.48
CA ARG A 362 -11.51 5.94 6.47
C ARG A 362 -10.33 5.05 6.09
N ASN A 363 -10.15 3.87 6.72
CA ASN A 363 -9.12 2.96 6.20
C ASN A 363 -9.49 2.51 4.77
N THR A 364 -8.51 2.17 3.95
CA THR A 364 -8.69 1.83 2.52
C THR A 364 -8.27 0.39 2.23
N GLU A 365 -7.01 0.08 2.49
CA GLU A 365 -6.41 -1.24 2.58
C GLU A 365 -5.78 -1.46 3.95
N ILE A 366 -5.67 -2.72 4.37
CA ILE A 366 -4.86 -3.14 5.52
C ILE A 366 -4.17 -4.46 5.20
N HIS A 367 -2.85 -4.49 5.32
CA HIS A 367 -2.03 -5.68 5.13
C HIS A 367 -1.20 -6.02 6.37
N VAL A 368 -0.94 -7.32 6.57
CA VAL A 368 0.04 -7.82 7.54
C VAL A 368 0.94 -8.88 6.88
N PHE A 369 2.25 -8.66 6.93
CA PHE A 369 3.25 -9.63 6.50
C PHE A 369 3.70 -10.49 7.68
N GLN A 370 3.56 -11.81 7.54
CA GLN A 370 4.10 -12.81 8.45
C GLN A 370 5.40 -13.35 7.85
N VAL A 371 6.54 -12.85 8.33
CA VAL A 371 7.89 -13.12 7.82
C VAL A 371 8.54 -14.26 8.62
N ARG A 372 8.87 -15.35 7.93
CA ARG A 372 9.29 -16.62 8.54
C ARG A 372 10.77 -16.88 8.28
N ASN A 373 11.57 -16.58 9.31
CA ASN A 373 13.02 -16.44 9.19
C ASN A 373 13.72 -17.77 8.83
N GLY A 374 14.62 -17.74 7.86
CA GLY A 374 15.41 -18.90 7.41
C GLY A 374 14.68 -19.89 6.50
N LEU A 375 13.41 -19.64 6.13
CA LEU A 375 12.74 -20.39 5.07
C LEU A 375 13.20 -19.94 3.67
N ASP A 376 12.84 -20.72 2.65
CA ASP A 376 13.04 -20.37 1.24
C ASP A 376 12.27 -19.07 0.89
N PRO A 377 12.90 -18.05 0.29
CA PRO A 377 12.27 -16.75 0.03
C PRO A 377 10.97 -16.82 -0.79
N GLN A 378 10.75 -17.88 -1.56
CA GLN A 378 9.49 -18.12 -2.28
C GLN A 378 8.28 -18.26 -1.35
N VAL A 379 8.49 -18.83 -0.16
CA VAL A 379 7.42 -19.19 0.81
C VAL A 379 7.59 -18.49 2.14
N ALA A 380 8.73 -17.83 2.38
CA ALA A 380 9.10 -17.27 3.68
C ALA A 380 8.10 -16.23 4.20
N THR A 381 7.47 -15.43 3.35
CA THR A 381 6.54 -14.38 3.79
C THR A 381 5.14 -14.63 3.27
N ILE A 382 4.16 -14.60 4.18
CA ILE A 382 2.71 -14.66 3.86
C ILE A 382 2.14 -13.25 4.01
N GLN A 383 1.48 -12.75 2.96
CA GLN A 383 0.74 -11.49 2.97
C GLN A 383 -0.72 -11.78 3.37
N TRP A 384 -1.15 -11.21 4.49
CA TRP A 384 -2.54 -11.25 4.97
C TRP A 384 -3.23 -9.95 4.58
N GLU A 385 -4.10 -10.00 3.57
CA GLU A 385 -4.55 -8.82 2.80
C GLU A 385 -6.03 -8.47 3.04
N MET A 386 -6.35 -7.20 3.31
CA MET A 386 -7.71 -6.67 3.48
C MET A 386 -7.98 -5.49 2.53
N LEU A 387 -8.74 -5.70 1.45
CA LEU A 387 -9.22 -4.59 0.60
C LEU A 387 -10.47 -3.87 1.16
N SER A 388 -10.54 -3.70 2.48
CA SER A 388 -11.45 -2.76 3.14
C SER A 388 -11.17 -2.61 4.64
N ARG A 389 -11.87 -1.66 5.25
CA ARG A 389 -11.75 -1.14 6.62
C ARG A 389 -11.62 -2.20 7.72
N ALA A 390 -10.48 -2.24 8.40
CA ALA A 390 -10.09 -3.34 9.29
C ALA A 390 -11.06 -3.60 10.45
N ALA A 391 -11.74 -2.56 10.93
CA ALA A 391 -12.79 -2.70 11.94
C ALA A 391 -13.86 -3.74 11.52
N TYR A 392 -14.20 -3.83 10.24
CA TYR A 392 -15.25 -4.71 9.70
C TYR A 392 -14.82 -5.45 8.42
N SER A 393 -13.53 -5.78 8.34
CA SER A 393 -12.93 -6.57 7.26
C SER A 393 -12.28 -7.87 7.78
N VAL A 394 -11.71 -8.65 6.87
CA VAL A 394 -11.05 -9.95 7.09
C VAL A 394 -9.87 -10.08 6.14
N ALA A 395 -8.74 -10.57 6.65
CA ALA A 395 -7.49 -10.70 5.91
C ALA A 395 -7.33 -12.08 5.28
N ILE A 396 -7.01 -12.10 3.98
CA ILE A 396 -6.92 -13.30 3.15
C ILE A 396 -5.43 -13.61 2.92
N PRO A 397 -4.96 -14.87 3.13
CA PRO A 397 -3.54 -15.21 3.02
C PRO A 397 -3.07 -15.45 1.57
N PHE A 398 -1.93 -14.85 1.21
CA PHE A 398 -1.25 -15.02 -0.07
C PHE A 398 0.24 -15.32 0.07
N TYR A 399 0.72 -16.26 -0.74
CA TYR A 399 2.14 -16.53 -0.95
C TYR A 399 2.64 -15.62 -2.08
N SER A 400 2.61 -14.31 -1.85
CA SER A 400 2.71 -13.29 -2.90
C SER A 400 3.98 -13.36 -3.76
N ALA A 401 5.10 -13.82 -3.19
CA ALA A 401 6.34 -14.05 -3.94
C ALA A 401 6.20 -15.12 -5.07
N LEU A 402 5.23 -16.03 -4.95
CA LEU A 402 4.98 -17.14 -5.87
C LEU A 402 3.84 -16.93 -6.86
N ILE A 403 2.86 -16.06 -6.55
CA ILE A 403 1.66 -15.94 -7.38
C ILE A 403 1.95 -15.30 -8.74
N THR A 404 1.21 -15.75 -9.74
CA THR A 404 1.19 -15.23 -11.12
C THR A 404 -0.22 -14.91 -11.61
N GLU A 405 -1.24 -15.24 -10.82
CA GLU A 405 -2.66 -15.04 -11.10
C GLU A 405 -3.35 -14.51 -9.85
N VAL A 406 -4.33 -13.61 -10.03
CA VAL A 406 -5.17 -13.07 -8.96
C VAL A 406 -6.59 -13.61 -9.12
N SER A 407 -7.27 -13.88 -8.01
CA SER A 407 -8.64 -14.37 -8.02
C SER A 407 -9.57 -13.33 -8.66
N PRO A 408 -10.45 -13.69 -9.62
CA PRO A 408 -11.35 -12.72 -10.26
C PRO A 408 -12.31 -12.05 -9.27
N TYR A 409 -12.51 -12.63 -8.08
CA TYR A 409 -13.27 -12.05 -6.99
C TYR A 409 -12.66 -10.78 -6.37
N PHE A 410 -11.39 -10.45 -6.66
CA PHE A 410 -10.81 -9.14 -6.31
C PHE A 410 -11.17 -8.03 -7.30
N SER A 411 -11.81 -8.37 -8.43
CA SER A 411 -11.86 -7.50 -9.61
C SER A 411 -10.45 -7.09 -10.09
N ASP A 412 -10.38 -6.19 -11.06
CA ASP A 412 -9.14 -5.56 -11.50
C ASP A 412 -9.30 -4.03 -11.53
N GLN A 413 -8.24 -3.31 -11.92
CA GLN A 413 -8.24 -1.84 -12.08
C GLN A 413 -9.18 -1.33 -13.21
N THR A 414 -10.02 -2.17 -13.84
CA THR A 414 -11.05 -1.76 -14.82
C THR A 414 -12.47 -1.73 -14.26
N VAL A 415 -12.70 -2.26 -13.04
CA VAL A 415 -14.03 -2.24 -12.39
C VAL A 415 -14.49 -0.81 -12.11
N SER A 416 -15.79 -0.51 -12.26
CA SER A 416 -16.26 0.87 -12.08
C SER A 416 -16.09 1.36 -10.64
N PHE A 417 -15.37 2.46 -10.49
CA PHE A 417 -15.22 3.21 -9.25
C PHE A 417 -16.54 3.80 -8.71
N ASP A 418 -17.62 3.84 -9.49
CA ASP A 418 -18.83 4.58 -9.09
C ASP A 418 -19.51 4.03 -7.83
N HIS A 419 -19.34 2.74 -7.49
CA HIS A 419 -19.92 2.17 -6.26
C HIS A 419 -19.30 2.76 -4.98
N CYS A 420 -18.10 3.34 -5.05
CA CYS A 420 -17.51 4.13 -3.95
C CYS A 420 -18.45 5.27 -3.49
N LYS A 421 -19.25 5.82 -4.42
CA LYS A 421 -20.16 6.96 -4.22
C LYS A 421 -21.58 6.54 -3.80
N GLU A 422 -21.83 5.24 -3.65
CA GLU A 422 -23.16 4.74 -3.25
C GLU A 422 -23.51 5.15 -1.82
N THR A 423 -24.79 5.48 -1.61
CA THR A 423 -25.38 5.94 -0.34
C THR A 423 -26.64 5.15 0.05
N ASP A 424 -27.34 4.51 -0.91
CA ASP A 424 -28.39 3.53 -0.62
C ASP A 424 -27.81 2.09 -0.73
N ILE A 425 -26.84 1.82 0.13
CA ILE A 425 -26.14 0.53 0.26
C ILE A 425 -27.10 -0.59 0.65
N VAL A 426 -28.28 -0.25 1.19
CA VAL A 426 -29.33 -1.19 1.55
C VAL A 426 -30.06 -1.71 0.31
N ASN A 427 -30.39 -0.85 -0.65
CA ASN A 427 -31.18 -1.22 -1.83
C ASN A 427 -30.35 -1.52 -3.09
N ASN A 428 -29.21 -0.86 -3.29
CA ASN A 428 -28.37 -1.03 -4.47
C ASN A 428 -27.30 -2.10 -4.23
N GLU A 429 -27.05 -2.95 -5.23
CA GLU A 429 -26.03 -4.01 -5.16
C GLU A 429 -24.69 -3.54 -5.74
N GLU A 430 -23.62 -4.05 -5.13
CA GLU A 430 -22.24 -3.90 -5.53
C GLU A 430 -21.92 -4.67 -6.83
N PRO A 431 -20.86 -4.28 -7.57
CA PRO A 431 -20.39 -5.00 -8.75
C PRO A 431 -20.20 -6.50 -8.52
N GLU A 432 -20.65 -7.32 -9.47
CA GLU A 432 -20.53 -8.78 -9.39
C GLU A 432 -19.06 -9.22 -9.21
N ASN A 433 -18.82 -10.15 -8.28
CA ASN A 433 -17.50 -10.72 -8.02
C ASN A 433 -16.44 -9.67 -7.59
N SER A 434 -16.84 -8.75 -6.70
CA SER A 434 -15.99 -7.67 -6.20
C SER A 434 -15.93 -7.67 -4.67
N ILE A 435 -15.02 -8.48 -4.09
CA ILE A 435 -14.90 -8.71 -2.63
C ILE A 435 -14.53 -7.44 -1.86
N ASN A 436 -13.71 -6.59 -2.46
CA ASN A 436 -13.42 -5.21 -2.07
C ASN A 436 -14.72 -4.42 -1.82
N TYR A 437 -15.69 -4.48 -2.73
CA TYR A 437 -16.97 -3.78 -2.56
C TYR A 437 -17.95 -4.50 -1.62
N VAL A 438 -17.92 -5.83 -1.55
CA VAL A 438 -18.66 -6.59 -0.53
C VAL A 438 -18.21 -6.17 0.89
N LEU A 439 -16.90 -6.15 1.14
CA LEU A 439 -16.31 -5.75 2.43
C LEU A 439 -16.50 -4.25 2.68
N MET A 440 -16.49 -3.41 1.64
CA MET A 440 -16.83 -1.99 1.74
C MET A 440 -18.27 -1.79 2.21
N ASP A 441 -19.24 -2.49 1.64
CA ASP A 441 -20.66 -2.34 1.99
C ASP A 441 -20.97 -2.92 3.37
N ILE A 442 -20.38 -4.07 3.75
CA ILE A 442 -20.42 -4.59 5.12
C ILE A 442 -19.90 -3.54 6.10
N SER A 443 -18.72 -2.98 5.82
CA SER A 443 -18.08 -1.99 6.70
C SER A 443 -18.91 -0.72 6.86
N SER A 444 -19.46 -0.20 5.76
CA SER A 444 -20.33 0.99 5.78
C SER A 444 -21.56 0.77 6.65
N LEU A 445 -22.30 -0.31 6.40
CA LEU A 445 -23.49 -0.63 7.19
C LEU A 445 -23.18 -0.79 8.68
N CYS A 446 -22.00 -1.32 9.04
CA CYS A 446 -21.58 -1.45 10.44
C CYS A 446 -21.16 -0.11 11.08
N PHE A 447 -20.50 0.79 10.35
CA PHE A 447 -20.19 2.14 10.84
C PHE A 447 -21.43 3.02 10.97
N GLU A 448 -22.42 2.84 10.09
CA GLU A 448 -23.71 3.52 10.13
C GLU A 448 -24.63 2.97 11.23
N ASN A 449 -24.41 1.73 11.69
CA ASN A 449 -25.29 1.00 12.63
C ASN A 449 -24.48 0.15 13.65
N PRO A 450 -23.61 0.76 14.48
CA PRO A 450 -22.67 0.02 15.33
C PRO A 450 -23.36 -0.89 16.35
N ASP A 451 -24.42 -0.40 16.99
CA ASP A 451 -25.14 -1.12 18.06
C ASP A 451 -25.95 -2.32 17.54
N THR A 452 -26.52 -2.21 16.34
CA THR A 452 -27.45 -3.22 15.78
C THR A 452 -26.81 -4.16 14.78
N LEU A 453 -25.72 -3.77 14.09
CA LEU A 453 -24.97 -4.61 13.16
C LEU A 453 -23.53 -4.91 13.64
N GLY A 454 -22.79 -3.89 14.10
CA GLY A 454 -21.34 -3.96 14.25
C GLY A 454 -20.83 -5.11 15.14
N ILE A 455 -21.41 -5.28 16.32
CA ILE A 455 -20.94 -6.28 17.31
C ILE A 455 -21.02 -7.72 16.76
N SER A 456 -22.13 -8.09 16.14
CA SER A 456 -22.40 -9.46 15.65
C SER A 456 -21.68 -9.73 14.33
N VAL A 457 -21.56 -8.72 13.46
CA VAL A 457 -20.76 -8.78 12.24
C VAL A 457 -19.28 -8.95 12.57
N ARG A 458 -18.72 -8.18 13.51
CA ARG A 458 -17.32 -8.34 13.95
C ARG A 458 -17.08 -9.76 14.47
N SER A 459 -17.98 -10.27 15.31
CA SER A 459 -17.92 -11.64 15.86
C SER A 459 -17.90 -12.72 14.77
N TYR A 460 -18.67 -12.54 13.69
CA TYR A 460 -18.68 -13.46 12.54
C TYR A 460 -17.43 -13.33 11.65
N LEU A 461 -16.95 -12.10 11.41
CA LEU A 461 -15.70 -11.87 10.67
C LEU A 461 -14.48 -12.39 11.44
N ASP A 462 -14.50 -12.33 12.78
CA ASP A 462 -13.48 -12.93 13.65
C ASP A 462 -13.52 -14.47 13.60
N ALA A 463 -14.71 -15.08 13.58
CA ALA A 463 -14.86 -16.51 13.35
C ALA A 463 -14.29 -16.94 11.98
N LEU A 464 -14.63 -16.21 10.91
CA LEU A 464 -14.12 -16.43 9.56
C LEU A 464 -12.59 -16.26 9.47
N GLN A 465 -12.04 -15.24 10.14
CA GLN A 465 -10.61 -15.00 10.21
C GLN A 465 -9.86 -16.17 10.88
N ASN A 466 -10.40 -16.72 11.95
CA ASN A 466 -9.80 -17.86 12.64
C ASN A 466 -9.84 -19.14 11.78
N GLU A 467 -10.92 -19.38 11.03
CA GLU A 467 -10.95 -20.51 10.08
C GLU A 467 -9.96 -20.34 8.92
N LEU A 468 -9.81 -19.13 8.38
CA LEU A 468 -8.77 -18.83 7.38
C LEU A 468 -7.36 -19.08 7.94
N ILE A 469 -7.09 -18.66 9.19
CA ILE A 469 -5.80 -18.87 9.85
C ILE A 469 -5.51 -20.36 10.08
N GLU A 470 -6.50 -21.14 10.56
CA GLU A 470 -6.31 -22.57 10.82
C GLU A 470 -6.15 -23.36 9.52
N GLN A 471 -7.03 -23.15 8.53
CA GLN A 471 -6.94 -23.83 7.23
C GLN A 471 -5.69 -23.42 6.44
N ASN A 472 -5.13 -22.22 6.65
CA ASN A 472 -3.85 -21.86 6.05
C ASN A 472 -2.69 -22.75 6.53
N LYS A 473 -2.76 -23.36 7.73
CA LYS A 473 -1.70 -24.26 8.22
C LYS A 473 -1.65 -25.58 7.45
N GLU A 474 -2.80 -26.08 6.99
CA GLU A 474 -2.85 -27.25 6.11
C GLU A 474 -2.25 -26.93 4.73
N VAL A 475 -2.58 -25.76 4.18
CA VAL A 475 -2.02 -25.28 2.90
C VAL A 475 -0.51 -25.04 3.00
N ASP A 476 -0.06 -24.43 4.10
CA ASP A 476 1.36 -24.17 4.35
C ASP A 476 2.16 -25.46 4.53
N ALA A 477 1.63 -26.46 5.25
CA ALA A 477 2.26 -27.77 5.37
C ALA A 477 2.47 -28.45 4.00
N ALA A 478 1.57 -28.23 3.04
CA ALA A 478 1.76 -28.68 1.66
C ALA A 478 2.74 -27.80 0.88
N MET A 479 2.71 -26.47 1.06
CA MET A 479 3.61 -25.51 0.41
C MET A 479 5.08 -25.73 0.81
N LEU A 480 5.33 -26.09 2.07
CA LEU A 480 6.64 -26.47 2.60
C LEU A 480 7.07 -27.88 2.18
N ALA A 481 6.13 -28.77 1.87
CA ALA A 481 6.41 -30.12 1.36
C ALA A 481 6.72 -30.13 -0.15
N GLU A 482 6.21 -29.17 -0.91
CA GLU A 482 6.56 -28.99 -2.32
C GLU A 482 7.95 -28.35 -2.47
N THR A 483 8.73 -28.87 -3.43
CA THR A 483 10.16 -28.58 -3.61
C THR A 483 10.49 -28.00 -5.00
N THR A 484 9.53 -28.02 -5.92
CA THR A 484 9.61 -27.37 -7.24
C THR A 484 9.02 -25.96 -7.18
N THR A 485 9.58 -25.03 -7.96
CA THR A 485 9.03 -23.66 -8.05
C THR A 485 7.68 -23.70 -8.77
N GLU A 486 7.57 -24.54 -9.78
CA GLU A 486 6.37 -24.74 -10.60
C GLU A 486 5.20 -25.29 -9.77
N GLY A 487 5.44 -26.31 -8.93
CA GLY A 487 4.44 -26.85 -8.02
C GLY A 487 4.01 -25.84 -6.95
N ARG A 488 4.96 -25.09 -6.39
CA ARG A 488 4.67 -24.01 -5.43
C ARG A 488 3.86 -22.88 -6.03
N THR A 489 4.18 -22.39 -7.24
CA THR A 489 3.39 -21.37 -7.93
C THR A 489 1.98 -21.87 -8.27
N ALA A 490 1.84 -23.11 -8.74
CA ALA A 490 0.54 -23.71 -8.99
C ALA A 490 -0.32 -23.80 -7.70
N LEU A 491 0.28 -24.25 -6.59
CA LEU A 491 -0.40 -24.28 -5.29
C LEU A 491 -0.69 -22.86 -4.77
N ALA A 492 0.18 -21.88 -4.98
CA ALA A 492 -0.01 -20.51 -4.52
C ALA A 492 -1.18 -19.81 -5.23
N ASN A 493 -1.27 -19.93 -6.56
CA ASN A 493 -2.41 -19.43 -7.34
C ASN A 493 -3.72 -20.10 -6.89
N LYS A 494 -3.69 -21.43 -6.70
CA LYS A 494 -4.86 -22.23 -6.32
C LYS A 494 -5.31 -21.95 -4.88
N ALA A 495 -4.38 -21.74 -3.95
CA ALA A 495 -4.64 -21.31 -2.59
C ALA A 495 -5.24 -19.91 -2.55
N GLY A 496 -4.62 -18.94 -3.22
CA GLY A 496 -5.12 -17.56 -3.30
C GLY A 496 -6.54 -17.48 -3.88
N LYS A 497 -6.81 -18.25 -4.96
CA LYS A 497 -8.17 -18.40 -5.49
C LYS A 497 -9.13 -18.97 -4.45
N ALA A 498 -8.78 -20.12 -3.84
CA ALA A 498 -9.65 -20.83 -2.91
C ALA A 498 -9.97 -20.01 -1.64
N ALA A 499 -8.98 -19.30 -1.08
CA ALA A 499 -9.17 -18.42 0.07
C ALA A 499 -10.09 -17.24 -0.27
N THR A 500 -9.86 -16.58 -1.41
CA THR A 500 -10.67 -15.43 -1.84
C THR A 500 -12.11 -15.84 -2.16
N GLU A 501 -12.31 -16.96 -2.85
CA GLU A 501 -13.64 -17.46 -3.23
C GLU A 501 -14.46 -17.89 -2.01
N ASN A 502 -13.86 -18.61 -1.05
CA ASN A 502 -14.51 -18.95 0.21
C ASN A 502 -14.89 -17.69 1.01
N THR A 503 -13.99 -16.70 1.08
CA THR A 503 -14.21 -15.44 1.79
C THR A 503 -15.31 -14.60 1.13
N TYR A 504 -15.30 -14.48 -0.20
CA TYR A 504 -16.33 -13.78 -0.97
C TYR A 504 -17.72 -14.39 -0.75
N VAL A 505 -17.85 -15.72 -0.82
CA VAL A 505 -19.14 -16.40 -0.59
C VAL A 505 -19.67 -16.14 0.83
N LYS A 506 -18.81 -16.22 1.85
CA LYS A 506 -19.18 -15.93 3.25
C LYS A 506 -19.59 -14.47 3.46
N CYS A 507 -18.88 -13.53 2.86
CA CYS A 507 -19.14 -12.10 3.01
C CYS A 507 -20.35 -11.62 2.18
N LYS A 508 -20.55 -12.12 0.95
CA LYS A 508 -21.74 -11.79 0.13
C LYS A 508 -23.02 -12.29 0.80
N ALA A 509 -23.01 -13.49 1.39
CA ALA A 509 -24.13 -14.00 2.16
C ALA A 509 -24.44 -13.13 3.40
N LEU A 510 -23.41 -12.78 4.19
CA LEU A 510 -23.52 -11.87 5.33
C LEU A 510 -24.12 -10.51 4.92
N LEU A 511 -23.63 -9.91 3.84
CA LEU A 511 -24.12 -8.63 3.33
C LEU A 511 -25.59 -8.71 2.88
N GLN A 512 -26.01 -9.81 2.25
CA GLN A 512 -27.40 -10.04 1.88
C GLN A 512 -28.32 -10.15 3.12
N GLU A 513 -27.86 -10.80 4.19
CA GLU A 513 -28.59 -10.85 5.47
C GLU A 513 -28.65 -9.48 6.16
N MET A 514 -27.56 -8.71 6.19
CA MET A 514 -27.53 -7.35 6.74
C MET A 514 -28.49 -6.41 6.00
N ARG A 515 -28.50 -6.46 4.65
CA ARG A 515 -29.46 -5.71 3.82
C ARG A 515 -30.90 -6.16 4.07
N ALA A 516 -31.15 -7.45 4.31
CA ALA A 516 -32.49 -7.97 4.62
C ALA A 516 -32.97 -7.52 6.01
N TYR A 517 -32.10 -7.51 7.01
CA TYR A 517 -32.38 -6.98 8.35
C TYR A 517 -32.75 -5.48 8.29
N GLN A 518 -31.94 -4.67 7.60
CA GLN A 518 -32.23 -3.25 7.40
C GLN A 518 -33.58 -3.01 6.68
N LYS A 519 -33.88 -3.79 5.63
CA LYS A 519 -35.17 -3.74 4.92
C LYS A 519 -36.37 -4.18 5.76
N ALA A 520 -36.16 -4.99 6.81
CA ALA A 520 -37.23 -5.39 7.72
C ALA A 520 -37.59 -4.28 8.73
N GLY A 521 -36.67 -3.37 9.05
CA GLY A 521 -36.89 -2.24 9.95
C GLY A 521 -37.21 -2.61 11.40
N ASN A 522 -36.95 -3.87 11.80
CA ASN A 522 -37.17 -4.36 13.15
C ASN A 522 -35.86 -4.34 13.94
N PHE A 523 -35.63 -3.24 14.66
CA PHE A 523 -34.41 -2.99 15.42
C PHE A 523 -34.55 -3.27 16.93
N ASP A 524 -35.65 -3.89 17.36
CA ASP A 524 -35.90 -4.26 18.76
C ASP A 524 -34.95 -5.38 19.25
N GLU A 525 -34.38 -6.17 18.33
CA GLU A 525 -33.40 -7.23 18.59
C GLU A 525 -32.17 -6.99 17.67
N PRO A 526 -30.92 -7.08 18.17
CA PRO A 526 -29.73 -6.94 17.34
C PRO A 526 -29.66 -7.98 16.22
N PHE A 527 -29.05 -7.63 15.08
CA PHE A 527 -28.76 -8.58 14.02
C PHE A 527 -27.85 -9.71 14.53
N THR A 528 -28.06 -10.92 14.03
CA THR A 528 -27.19 -12.08 14.26
C THR A 528 -27.06 -12.83 12.95
N PRO A 529 -25.85 -12.95 12.36
CA PRO A 529 -25.64 -13.70 11.13
C PRO A 529 -26.13 -15.15 11.26
N SER A 530 -26.85 -15.65 10.26
CA SER A 530 -27.51 -16.96 10.33
C SER A 530 -26.51 -18.11 10.50
N ASP A 531 -25.28 -17.93 10.01
CA ASP A 531 -24.15 -18.85 10.10
C ASP A 531 -23.22 -18.60 11.31
N LEU A 532 -23.45 -17.57 12.15
CA LEU A 532 -22.69 -17.38 13.40
C LEU A 532 -23.22 -18.30 14.51
N ASN A 533 -22.37 -19.16 15.07
CA ASN A 533 -22.64 -19.86 16.33
C ASN A 533 -22.25 -18.99 17.53
N THR A 534 -23.26 -18.41 18.19
CA THR A 534 -23.10 -17.53 19.35
C THR A 534 -22.77 -18.25 20.66
N GLU A 535 -22.83 -19.59 20.72
CA GLU A 535 -22.36 -20.35 21.88
C GLU A 535 -20.83 -20.59 21.84
N THR A 536 -20.23 -20.55 20.64
CA THR A 536 -18.79 -20.87 20.44
C THR A 536 -17.99 -19.75 19.78
N ASN A 537 -18.64 -18.65 19.35
CA ASN A 537 -18.08 -17.61 18.49
C ASN A 537 -17.34 -18.17 17.26
N GLY A 538 -17.96 -19.15 16.60
CA GLY A 538 -17.44 -19.83 15.39
C GLY A 538 -18.50 -19.86 14.28
N LEU A 539 -18.15 -20.34 13.09
CA LEU A 539 -19.14 -20.58 12.03
C LEU A 539 -19.93 -21.85 12.30
N LYS A 540 -21.18 -21.94 11.80
CA LYS A 540 -22.01 -23.16 11.83
C LYS A 540 -21.65 -24.08 10.67
N VAL A 541 -21.26 -23.52 9.53
CA VAL A 541 -20.72 -24.22 8.38
C VAL A 541 -19.30 -23.72 8.13
N SER A 542 -18.29 -24.57 8.33
CA SER A 542 -16.90 -24.17 8.06
C SER A 542 -16.66 -23.86 6.58
N ILE A 543 -15.70 -22.98 6.28
CA ILE A 543 -15.16 -22.80 4.92
C ILE A 543 -14.43 -24.06 4.43
N THR A 544 -14.12 -24.16 3.14
CA THR A 544 -13.36 -25.28 2.58
C THR A 544 -12.03 -24.88 1.95
N TYR A 545 -11.48 -23.71 2.29
CA TYR A 545 -10.20 -23.17 1.79
C TYR A 545 -9.09 -24.24 1.65
N ALA A 546 -8.70 -24.93 2.74
CA ALA A 546 -7.61 -25.91 2.69
C ALA A 546 -7.92 -27.07 1.72
N LYS A 547 -9.12 -27.64 1.86
CA LYS A 547 -9.61 -28.74 1.02
C LYS A 547 -9.65 -28.34 -0.46
N ASP A 548 -10.08 -27.13 -0.78
CA ASP A 548 -10.25 -26.67 -2.16
C ASP A 548 -8.89 -26.27 -2.77
N ALA A 549 -7.98 -25.69 -1.97
CA ALA A 549 -6.59 -25.44 -2.34
C ALA A 549 -5.81 -26.75 -2.62
N LEU A 550 -6.03 -27.79 -1.81
CA LEU A 550 -5.30 -29.06 -1.88
C LEU A 550 -5.97 -30.15 -2.74
N ALA A 551 -7.19 -29.93 -3.23
CA ALA A 551 -7.85 -30.87 -4.14
C ALA A 551 -7.03 -31.11 -5.41
N THR A 552 -6.88 -32.36 -5.86
CA THR A 552 -6.34 -32.65 -7.19
C THR A 552 -7.27 -32.11 -8.26
N ASP A 553 -6.74 -31.40 -9.26
CA ASP A 553 -7.54 -30.97 -10.40
C ASP A 553 -8.19 -32.17 -11.09
N PRO A 554 -9.43 -32.03 -11.62
CA PRO A 554 -10.09 -33.13 -12.31
C PRO A 554 -9.26 -33.53 -13.53
N VAL A 555 -8.77 -34.77 -13.52
CA VAL A 555 -7.99 -35.33 -14.64
C VAL A 555 -8.83 -35.21 -15.91
N THR A 556 -8.47 -34.24 -16.76
CA THR A 556 -9.05 -34.11 -18.09
C THR A 556 -8.67 -35.38 -18.84
N PRO A 557 -9.62 -36.22 -19.26
CA PRO A 557 -9.28 -37.42 -20.01
C PRO A 557 -8.62 -36.98 -21.32
N ASP A 558 -7.44 -37.54 -21.62
CA ASP A 558 -6.73 -37.25 -22.87
C ASP A 558 -7.69 -37.34 -24.05
N GLN A 559 -7.81 -36.27 -24.83
CA GLN A 559 -8.54 -36.34 -26.08
C GLN A 559 -7.88 -37.43 -26.94
N PRO A 560 -8.62 -38.44 -27.41
CA PRO A 560 -8.03 -39.54 -28.17
C PRO A 560 -7.36 -38.96 -29.42
N GLY A 561 -6.03 -39.05 -29.46
CA GLY A 561 -5.20 -38.34 -30.43
C GLY A 561 -5.61 -38.62 -31.88
N THR A 562 -5.62 -37.57 -32.69
CA THR A 562 -5.92 -37.64 -34.12
C THR A 562 -5.05 -38.73 -34.78
N PRO A 563 -5.63 -39.75 -35.44
CA PRO A 563 -4.86 -40.87 -35.95
C PRO A 563 -3.77 -40.44 -36.93
N GLU A 564 -2.52 -40.85 -36.67
CA GLU A 564 -1.40 -40.60 -37.58
C GLU A 564 -1.62 -41.28 -38.94
N GLN A 565 -1.23 -40.59 -40.01
CA GLN A 565 -1.35 -41.10 -41.37
C GLN A 565 -0.20 -42.08 -41.66
N PRO A 566 -0.46 -43.32 -42.13
CA PRO A 566 0.58 -44.34 -42.26
C PRO A 566 1.73 -43.95 -43.21
N GLY A 567 2.96 -44.01 -42.68
CA GLY A 567 4.20 -43.77 -43.44
C GLY A 567 4.57 -44.90 -44.41
N THR A 568 5.30 -44.55 -45.47
CA THR A 568 5.75 -45.49 -46.51
C THR A 568 6.91 -46.38 -46.02
N PRO A 569 6.96 -47.69 -46.31
CA PRO A 569 8.03 -48.58 -45.83
C PRO A 569 9.41 -48.35 -46.49
N GLU A 570 10.49 -48.53 -45.71
CA GLU A 570 11.88 -48.52 -46.18
C GLU A 570 12.38 -49.89 -46.71
N GLN A 571 13.52 -49.89 -47.40
CA GLN A 571 14.27 -51.10 -47.81
C GLN A 571 15.62 -51.26 -47.07
N PRO A 572 16.23 -52.47 -47.05
CA PRO A 572 17.33 -52.81 -46.12
C PRO A 572 18.73 -52.29 -46.52
N ALA A 573 19.71 -52.41 -45.59
CA ALA A 573 20.94 -51.60 -45.57
C ALA A 573 22.29 -52.36 -45.60
N LYS A 574 23.40 -51.57 -45.72
CA LYS A 574 24.85 -51.91 -45.62
C LYS A 574 25.45 -52.77 -46.76
N PRO A 575 26.81 -52.87 -46.95
CA PRO A 575 27.96 -52.62 -46.04
C PRO A 575 28.98 -51.52 -46.52
N GLU A 576 29.56 -50.66 -45.66
CA GLU A 576 30.84 -50.70 -44.87
C GLU A 576 32.13 -50.07 -45.49
N GLN A 577 32.68 -49.06 -44.76
CA GLN A 577 34.10 -48.66 -44.45
C GLN A 577 35.29 -48.87 -45.45
N PRO A 578 36.48 -48.17 -45.31
CA PRO A 578 37.06 -47.52 -44.10
C PRO A 578 37.84 -46.16 -44.28
N THR A 579 38.31 -45.56 -43.15
CA THR A 579 39.47 -44.61 -42.99
C THR A 579 39.43 -43.22 -43.71
N THR A 580 40.06 -42.11 -43.27
CA THR A 580 40.97 -41.76 -42.13
C THR A 580 40.88 -40.25 -41.74
N LYS A 581 41.46 -39.86 -40.59
CA LYS A 581 41.79 -38.48 -40.10
C LYS A 581 43.07 -37.92 -40.80
N PRO A 582 43.59 -36.66 -40.58
CA PRO A 582 43.09 -35.50 -39.80
C PRO A 582 43.32 -34.07 -40.42
N GLU A 583 42.90 -33.04 -39.66
CA GLU A 583 43.56 -31.71 -39.44
C GLU A 583 43.35 -30.45 -40.33
N LYS A 584 43.88 -29.34 -39.79
CA LYS A 584 43.67 -27.88 -40.03
C LYS A 584 44.87 -27.28 -40.81
N PRO A 585 45.04 -25.94 -41.04
CA PRO A 585 44.13 -24.78 -41.00
C PRO A 585 44.26 -23.82 -42.25
N GLY A 586 43.58 -22.66 -42.24
CA GLY A 586 43.85 -21.48 -43.09
C GLY A 586 42.58 -20.68 -43.39
N LYS A 587 42.37 -19.45 -42.88
CA LYS A 587 42.90 -18.14 -43.34
C LYS A 587 42.79 -17.90 -44.86
N SER A 588 41.93 -16.96 -45.25
CA SER A 588 42.38 -15.65 -45.74
C SER A 588 41.24 -14.61 -45.71
N ASP A 589 41.62 -13.33 -45.68
CA ASP A 589 40.78 -12.13 -45.80
C ASP A 589 40.08 -12.08 -47.18
N THR A 590 39.05 -11.25 -47.42
CA THR A 590 39.23 -9.81 -47.74
C THR A 590 37.93 -9.01 -47.66
N THR A 591 38.06 -7.74 -47.29
CA THR A 591 37.05 -6.65 -47.20
C THR A 591 36.41 -6.25 -48.56
N THR A 592 35.40 -5.36 -48.51
CA THR A 592 34.93 -4.39 -49.55
C THR A 592 33.51 -4.70 -50.08
N THR A 593 32.41 -4.17 -49.52
CA THR A 593 31.89 -2.78 -49.53
C THR A 593 30.97 -2.46 -50.73
N VAL A 594 29.66 -2.34 -50.46
CA VAL A 594 28.64 -1.44 -51.08
C VAL A 594 28.44 -1.54 -52.62
N THR A 595 27.22 -1.73 -53.15
CA THR A 595 26.28 -0.61 -53.47
C THR A 595 24.84 -1.09 -53.75
N THR A 596 23.88 -0.20 -53.51
CA THR A 596 22.42 -0.34 -53.67
C THR A 596 21.91 -0.50 -55.11
N ASN A 597 20.77 -1.20 -55.28
CA ASN A 597 19.48 -0.68 -55.83
C ASN A 597 18.40 -1.78 -55.65
N LYS A 598 17.13 -1.51 -55.28
CA LYS A 598 16.03 -0.83 -56.01
C LYS A 598 15.76 -1.47 -57.40
N THR A 599 14.50 -1.74 -57.82
CA THR A 599 13.23 -1.06 -57.49
C THR A 599 11.98 -1.86 -57.92
N ASN A 600 10.80 -1.56 -57.33
CA ASN A 600 9.45 -1.51 -57.98
C ASN A 600 8.72 -2.81 -58.44
N THR A 601 7.37 -2.90 -58.58
CA THR A 601 6.21 -2.03 -58.18
C THR A 601 4.83 -2.71 -58.37
N LYS A 602 3.85 -2.30 -57.53
CA LYS A 602 2.39 -2.09 -57.82
C LYS A 602 1.51 -3.31 -58.20
N GLY A 603 0.18 -3.27 -58.01
CA GLY A 603 -0.71 -2.20 -57.48
C GLY A 603 -2.11 -2.73 -57.14
N GLY A 604 -3.10 -1.91 -56.74
CA GLY A 604 -3.11 -0.43 -56.73
C GLY A 604 -4.25 0.22 -55.89
N LEU A 605 -4.54 1.48 -56.23
CA LEU A 605 -5.38 2.51 -55.56
C LEU A 605 -6.67 2.78 -56.39
N PRO A 606 -7.60 3.72 -56.05
CA PRO A 606 -7.64 4.74 -54.97
C PRO A 606 -8.91 4.59 -54.08
N THR A 607 -9.49 5.54 -53.30
CA THR A 607 -9.39 7.02 -53.06
C THR A 607 -10.03 7.29 -51.66
N THR A 608 -9.81 8.38 -50.89
CA THR A 608 -9.01 9.62 -51.05
C THR A 608 -8.10 9.79 -49.80
N GLY A 609 -8.09 10.78 -48.89
CA GLY A 609 -8.57 12.18 -48.81
C GLY A 609 -9.20 12.54 -47.44
N ASP A 610 -8.78 13.58 -46.70
CA ASP A 610 -7.59 14.43 -46.89
C ASP A 610 -6.87 14.79 -45.59
N ARG A 611 -5.59 15.13 -45.77
CA ARG A 611 -4.57 15.39 -44.75
C ARG A 611 -4.82 16.65 -43.90
N PHE A 612 -4.30 16.61 -42.68
CA PHE A 612 -3.61 17.76 -42.09
C PHE A 612 -2.12 17.43 -41.94
N ASP A 613 -1.25 18.42 -42.16
CA ASP A 613 0.18 18.37 -41.92
C ASP A 613 0.59 19.72 -41.29
N GLY A 614 1.60 19.71 -40.44
CA GLY A 614 1.71 20.66 -39.33
C GLY A 614 2.27 22.04 -39.67
N ARG A 615 2.11 22.96 -38.71
CA ARG A 615 3.19 23.84 -38.23
C ARG A 615 2.77 24.75 -37.06
N MET A 616 3.78 25.11 -36.26
CA MET A 616 3.89 26.29 -35.36
C MET A 616 3.15 26.30 -34.01
N VAL A 617 3.97 26.22 -32.96
CA VAL A 617 4.09 27.16 -31.82
C VAL A 617 2.92 27.34 -30.83
N ALA A 618 3.27 27.25 -29.55
CA ALA A 618 2.43 27.37 -28.37
C ALA A 618 1.63 28.67 -28.18
N ALA A 619 0.47 28.55 -27.54
CA ALA A 619 -0.23 29.58 -26.77
C ALA A 619 -1.06 28.92 -25.64
N PHE A 620 -1.39 29.65 -24.57
CA PHE A 620 -1.94 29.12 -23.32
C PHE A 620 -3.44 29.46 -23.08
N ALA A 621 -4.12 28.52 -22.39
CA ALA A 621 -5.11 28.72 -21.32
C ALA A 621 -6.59 29.13 -21.58
N ILE A 622 -7.38 28.84 -20.53
CA ILE A 622 -8.74 29.29 -20.15
C ILE A 622 -9.95 28.60 -20.82
N ALA A 623 -10.45 27.54 -20.15
CA ALA A 623 -11.86 27.31 -19.82
C ALA A 623 -11.96 26.21 -18.73
N GLY A 624 -12.67 26.43 -17.60
CA GLY A 624 -12.76 25.38 -16.57
C GLY A 624 -13.28 25.68 -15.16
N VAL A 625 -13.88 26.85 -14.85
CA VAL A 625 -14.43 27.13 -13.50
C VAL A 625 -15.83 27.74 -13.57
N ALA A 626 -16.84 26.95 -13.18
CA ALA A 626 -18.24 27.34 -12.92
C ALA A 626 -18.96 26.18 -12.18
N VAL A 627 -18.60 25.88 -10.93
CA VAL A 627 -19.12 26.48 -9.68
C VAL A 627 -20.34 25.73 -9.12
N ILE A 628 -20.11 25.08 -7.97
CA ILE A 628 -21.13 24.61 -7.02
C ILE A 628 -21.62 25.81 -6.21
N SER A 629 -22.93 26.03 -6.12
CA SER A 629 -23.53 26.92 -5.10
C SER A 629 -25.06 26.82 -5.01
N ALA A 630 -25.59 25.63 -4.72
CA ALA A 630 -27.03 25.41 -4.48
C ALA A 630 -27.46 25.85 -3.04
N GLY A 631 -27.08 27.05 -2.63
CA GLY A 631 -27.13 27.50 -1.22
C GLY A 631 -27.51 28.98 -1.02
N GLY A 632 -28.42 29.53 -1.84
CA GLY A 632 -28.74 30.97 -1.77
C GLY A 632 -30.08 31.43 -2.37
N TYR A 633 -30.99 30.52 -2.73
CA TYR A 633 -32.14 30.87 -3.58
C TYR A 633 -33.33 31.55 -2.86
N PHE A 634 -33.43 31.48 -1.53
CA PHE A 634 -34.68 31.80 -0.82
C PHE A 634 -34.88 33.23 -0.32
N LEU A 635 -33.91 34.15 -0.46
CA LEU A 635 -33.99 35.49 0.16
C LEU A 635 -34.03 36.70 -0.79
N TYR A 636 -33.88 36.53 -2.12
CA TYR A 636 -33.80 37.67 -3.07
C TYR A 636 -34.89 37.70 -4.14
N ARG A 637 -36.14 37.34 -3.81
CA ARG A 637 -37.30 37.54 -4.72
C ARG A 637 -38.53 38.16 -4.08
N ARG A 638 -38.32 39.15 -3.18
CA ARG A 638 -39.38 40.01 -2.62
C ARG A 638 -39.04 41.51 -2.72
N ASN A 639 -38.62 41.94 -3.91
CA ASN A 639 -38.59 43.31 -4.42
C ASN A 639 -38.02 43.22 -5.86
N LYS A 640 -38.48 43.96 -6.88
CA LYS A 640 -39.73 44.71 -7.09
C LYS A 640 -39.73 45.12 -8.58
N GLU A 641 -40.89 45.07 -9.24
CA GLU A 641 -41.10 45.46 -10.67
C GLU A 641 -40.36 44.60 -11.72
#